data_AF-A0A9D5S991-F1
#
_entry.id   AF-A0A9D5S991-F1
#
_cell.length_a   1.000
_cell.length_b   1.000
_cell.length_c   1.000
_cell.angle_alpha   90.00
_cell.angle_beta   90.00
_cell.angle_gamma   90.00
#
_symmetry.space_group_name_H-M   'P 1'
#
loop_
_entity.id
_entity.type
_entity.pdbx_description
1 polymer ?
#
loop_
_entity_poly.entity_id
_entity_poly.type
_entity_poly.pdbx_seq_one_letter_code
_entity_poly.pdbx_strand_id
1 'polypeptide(L)'
;MIMMKRVLISLMLSIFTLSVANAASDITDVIKALRKGKVESALKTRSKIKITSSPDQFLYQLSECLAYNHKKNPKYNPLKAYDFYKRISYSDYVTNQRVMNCMREAEFNLETVRMEVEANLLEYARSKKTVEAYDNIIKICESCSYLEEANRGKEDLLFNKTLKGANLRDVEKFILDYPNSPNKEKAINMRDSIAFAKLPKSADAYASYMEKYPNSKYTSEIQSGLLQMSYDEAKANDNINSYAKFIGLYPNEEKKVKEFEGKIEDLQKYLTWKVEPKYKNIRLAEDSIAKKSYYLVNDFGKWGIMDFTGKELAAPSFDDFSDIADSKLIAKKGGKWGVINPTNGSTILDFVAASASDIEIISKNFIAFKQGNSWGLSYKGEKTAIQPFVSGSLTQFKYKVLRNGGVAMTDAGKLVIVDPEGNTKVDEKFDQVQWRNSDDIDSKYIKVRQGKKYGIYNPDGDLIGSINHDMMPYYDQDGIAIIKTSPSTEGWMDTTGAFLYCAALSEYKDCGGKEKMIAYKVGSHWGFLDKTPARANIKLQYEELGECFSEGIAKVKKAGKWVYINRAGEEIVSVPENQNDKVSRAGGIIYYANGSSYDMYDKTGKIGTISGFSSIDKEVSNGMLIVNKGGQACALQGGKECVTPTYDDMTKYCNGYSVVTNGDKKGLLYYGQVVLEPKYEKILDPNHAIDGDCEELLSGKVSDVILLNVFENGVSSRIIVKAGKIITTTKDEVRLKKFSNKYTAFETAEMGIFNAAKTGLISPDGKIVVEPYYRQITELSENYFVCKDANGKCGVLDKAGTEVVVPFAQSITSFDGKVVEAELNGDKMCFNKNGVPFLPKNSELYENGVFKNKKNNKFGLVDEKGYIKLYTNYGKISGVKDKSAVVLKNDKYGVVKY
;
A
#
# COMPACT_ATOMS: atom_id res chain seq x y z
N MET A 1 130.86 -0.71 -6.73
CA MET A 1 130.55 0.72 -6.96
C MET A 1 129.07 0.83 -7.29
N ILE A 2 128.26 0.70 -6.25
CA ILE A 2 127.76 1.86 -5.51
C ILE A 2 126.61 2.43 -6.34
N MET A 3 125.36 2.19 -5.96
CA MET A 3 124.63 3.04 -5.01
C MET A 3 124.54 4.53 -5.42
N MET A 4 125.14 4.94 -6.53
CA MET A 4 125.09 6.30 -7.07
C MET A 4 124.06 6.47 -8.22
N LYS A 5 123.15 5.51 -8.43
CA LYS A 5 121.90 5.72 -9.21
C LYS A 5 120.68 4.94 -8.69
N ARG A 6 120.64 4.68 -7.38
CA ARG A 6 119.38 4.59 -6.63
C ARG A 6 118.89 5.97 -6.13
N VAL A 7 119.54 7.07 -6.53
CA VAL A 7 119.15 8.47 -6.21
C VAL A 7 118.82 9.30 -7.48
N LEU A 8 118.66 8.62 -8.61
CA LEU A 8 117.82 9.06 -9.74
C LEU A 8 116.78 7.95 -9.93
N ILE A 9 115.73 7.72 -9.14
CA ILE A 9 114.90 8.58 -8.31
C ILE A 9 114.62 9.94 -8.96
N SER A 10 113.38 10.05 -9.43
CA SER A 10 112.56 11.26 -9.25
C SER A 10 112.72 12.40 -10.24
N LEU A 11 113.64 12.35 -11.20
CA LEU A 11 113.71 13.41 -12.22
C LEU A 11 113.80 12.80 -13.62
N MET A 12 112.66 12.28 -14.08
CA MET A 12 112.13 12.31 -15.45
C MET A 12 111.17 11.10 -15.57
N LEU A 13 109.95 11.09 -15.05
CA LEU A 13 108.96 12.16 -14.93
C LEU A 13 108.74 12.89 -16.26
N SER A 14 107.53 12.72 -16.79
CA SER A 14 107.10 13.04 -18.15
C SER A 14 107.78 12.12 -19.17
N ILE A 15 107.15 11.09 -19.72
CA ILE A 15 106.03 11.15 -20.67
C ILE A 15 105.52 9.69 -20.77
N PHE A 16 104.69 9.19 -19.85
CA PHE A 16 103.26 8.97 -20.12
C PHE A 16 102.55 8.58 -18.81
N THR A 17 102.34 9.55 -17.93
CA THR A 17 101.11 9.56 -17.14
C THR A 17 99.98 9.87 -18.11
N LEU A 18 99.31 8.85 -18.64
CA LEU A 18 97.92 8.96 -19.09
C LEU A 18 97.38 7.55 -19.31
N SER A 19 96.35 7.19 -18.54
CA SER A 19 95.37 6.11 -18.77
C SER A 19 95.95 4.79 -19.29
N VAL A 20 95.96 3.70 -18.53
CA VAL A 20 94.73 2.93 -18.32
C VAL A 20 94.79 2.32 -16.92
N ALA A 21 94.18 2.99 -15.95
CA ALA A 21 93.56 2.25 -14.86
C ALA A 21 92.57 1.30 -15.53
N ASN A 22 92.81 -0.01 -15.47
CA ASN A 22 91.72 -0.97 -15.63
C ASN A 22 90.81 -0.76 -14.41
N ALA A 23 89.99 0.29 -14.47
CA ALA A 23 88.90 0.51 -13.56
C ALA A 23 88.05 -0.75 -13.64
N ALA A 24 87.94 -1.47 -12.53
CA ALA A 24 87.01 -2.58 -12.43
C ALA A 24 85.64 -2.06 -12.91
N SER A 25 85.06 -2.71 -13.93
CA SER A 25 83.81 -2.24 -14.52
C SER A 25 82.71 -2.23 -13.46
N ASP A 26 82.13 -1.06 -13.20
CA ASP A 26 81.16 -0.83 -12.14
C ASP A 26 79.71 -0.87 -12.68
N ILE A 27 78.78 -1.42 -11.90
CA ILE A 27 77.34 -1.44 -12.23
C ILE A 27 76.75 -0.03 -12.39
N THR A 28 77.35 0.95 -11.71
CA THR A 28 77.03 2.37 -11.83
C THR A 28 77.25 2.89 -13.26
N ASP A 29 78.32 2.43 -13.92
CA ASP A 29 78.63 2.85 -15.30
C ASP A 29 77.66 2.23 -16.32
N VAL A 30 77.18 1.02 -16.05
CA VAL A 30 76.12 0.38 -16.84
C VAL A 30 74.82 1.17 -16.77
N ILE A 31 74.40 1.57 -15.56
CA ILE A 31 73.18 2.34 -15.36
C ILE A 31 73.29 3.71 -16.05
N LYS A 32 74.41 4.41 -15.91
CA LYS A 32 74.67 5.68 -16.61
C LYS A 32 74.64 5.51 -18.13
N ALA A 33 75.25 4.46 -18.66
CA ALA A 33 75.25 4.18 -20.09
C ALA A 33 73.83 3.88 -20.62
N LEU A 34 73.02 3.14 -19.86
CA LEU A 34 71.61 2.90 -20.18
C LEU A 34 70.80 4.20 -20.18
N ARG A 35 70.97 5.07 -19.17
CA ARG A 35 70.30 6.39 -19.13
C ARG A 35 70.73 7.32 -20.27
N LYS A 36 71.99 7.23 -20.70
CA LYS A 36 72.51 7.96 -21.88
C LYS A 36 72.15 7.30 -23.23
N GLY A 37 71.31 6.25 -23.23
CA GLY A 37 70.86 5.56 -24.44
C GLY A 37 71.92 4.70 -25.15
N LYS A 38 73.08 4.46 -24.50
CA LYS A 38 74.18 3.64 -25.00
C LYS A 38 74.01 2.17 -24.62
N VAL A 39 72.91 1.57 -25.06
CA VAL A 39 72.43 0.25 -24.61
C VAL A 39 73.40 -0.89 -24.95
N GLU A 40 73.92 -0.94 -26.17
CA GLU A 40 74.77 -2.05 -26.61
C GLU A 40 76.07 -2.13 -25.82
N SER A 41 76.72 -0.98 -25.59
CA SER A 41 77.88 -0.89 -24.72
C SER A 41 77.55 -1.24 -23.27
N ALA A 42 76.39 -0.80 -22.77
CA ALA A 42 75.98 -1.07 -21.40
C ALA A 42 75.75 -2.58 -21.17
N LEU A 43 75.10 -3.27 -22.10
CA LEU A 43 74.86 -4.72 -22.04
C LEU A 43 76.17 -5.53 -22.11
N LYS A 44 77.14 -5.10 -22.94
CA LYS A 44 78.46 -5.73 -23.05
C LYS A 44 79.31 -5.56 -21.79
N THR A 45 79.19 -4.40 -21.12
CA THR A 45 79.85 -4.17 -19.83
C THR A 45 79.15 -4.94 -18.72
N ARG A 46 77.81 -4.96 -18.71
CA ARG A 46 76.98 -5.66 -17.73
C ARG A 46 77.27 -7.16 -17.64
N SER A 47 77.57 -7.83 -18.75
CA SER A 47 77.88 -9.27 -18.74
C SER A 47 79.20 -9.64 -18.04
N LYS A 48 80.05 -8.64 -17.74
CA LYS A 48 81.37 -8.83 -17.10
C LYS A 48 81.37 -8.49 -15.61
N ILE A 49 80.26 -7.95 -15.08
CA ILE A 49 80.16 -7.51 -13.69
C ILE A 49 79.87 -8.70 -12.77
N LYS A 50 80.65 -8.83 -11.69
CA LYS A 50 80.35 -9.75 -10.59
C LYS A 50 79.61 -9.00 -9.48
N ILE A 51 78.50 -9.56 -9.02
CA ILE A 51 77.74 -9.01 -7.91
C ILE A 51 78.40 -9.50 -6.62
N THR A 52 78.90 -8.58 -5.80
CA THR A 52 79.68 -8.90 -4.61
C THR A 52 79.04 -8.37 -3.32
N SER A 53 77.93 -7.63 -3.42
CA SER A 53 77.25 -7.03 -2.27
C SER A 53 75.74 -6.90 -2.51
N SER A 54 74.98 -6.75 -1.42
CA SER A 54 73.53 -6.53 -1.45
C SER A 54 73.11 -5.21 -2.16
N PRO A 55 73.80 -4.08 -1.97
CA PRO A 55 73.57 -2.86 -2.76
C PRO A 55 73.85 -3.03 -4.26
N ASP A 56 74.86 -3.82 -4.64
CA ASP A 56 75.14 -4.08 -6.06
C ASP A 56 74.08 -5.00 -6.69
N GLN A 57 73.44 -5.88 -5.92
CA GLN A 57 72.30 -6.68 -6.36
C GLN A 57 71.09 -5.78 -6.69
N PHE A 58 70.82 -4.78 -5.85
CA PHE A 58 69.77 -3.78 -6.10
C PHE A 58 70.04 -3.01 -7.40
N LEU A 59 71.26 -2.47 -7.55
CA LEU A 59 71.65 -1.72 -8.75
C LEU A 59 71.63 -2.63 -9.99
N TYR A 60 71.96 -3.90 -9.85
CA TYR A 60 71.86 -4.87 -10.93
C TYR A 60 70.41 -5.09 -11.38
N GLN A 61 69.47 -5.29 -10.45
CA GLN A 61 68.04 -5.41 -10.79
C GLN A 61 67.50 -4.15 -11.45
N LEU A 62 67.92 -2.97 -10.97
CA LEU A 62 67.58 -1.69 -11.59
C LEU A 62 68.16 -1.56 -13.00
N SER A 63 69.39 -2.02 -13.22
CA SER A 63 70.00 -2.05 -14.55
C SER A 63 69.23 -2.97 -15.51
N GLU A 64 68.71 -4.10 -15.02
CA GLU A 64 67.87 -5.00 -15.82
C GLU A 64 66.52 -4.36 -16.15
N CYS A 65 65.88 -3.72 -15.18
CA CYS A 65 64.66 -2.94 -15.40
C CYS A 65 64.89 -1.90 -16.53
N LEU A 66 65.92 -1.07 -16.40
CA LEU A 66 66.24 -0.04 -17.39
C LEU A 66 66.61 -0.64 -18.75
N ALA A 67 67.34 -1.74 -18.79
CA ALA A 67 67.73 -2.40 -20.03
C ALA A 67 66.52 -2.97 -20.78
N TYR A 68 65.65 -3.74 -20.09
CA TYR A 68 64.46 -4.33 -20.71
C TYR A 68 63.42 -3.27 -21.10
N ASN A 69 63.40 -2.12 -20.42
CA ASN A 69 62.52 -1.00 -20.73
C ASN A 69 63.02 -0.12 -21.90
N HIS A 70 64.24 -0.33 -22.39
CA HIS A 70 64.81 0.52 -23.43
C HIS A 70 64.49 -0.03 -24.83
N LYS A 71 63.74 0.71 -25.66
CA LYS A 71 63.28 0.27 -27.01
C LYS A 71 64.40 -0.18 -27.97
N LYS A 72 65.61 0.40 -27.86
CA LYS A 72 66.81 -0.01 -28.64
C LYS A 72 67.43 -1.35 -28.19
N ASN A 73 66.98 -1.93 -27.08
CA ASN A 73 67.44 -3.26 -26.65
C ASN A 73 66.80 -4.33 -27.56
N PRO A 74 67.58 -5.23 -28.20
CA PRO A 74 67.03 -6.35 -28.98
C PRO A 74 66.08 -7.26 -28.19
N LYS A 75 66.19 -7.25 -26.85
CA LYS A 75 65.32 -8.00 -25.93
C LYS A 75 64.26 -7.10 -25.25
N TYR A 76 63.94 -5.93 -25.81
CA TYR A 76 62.95 -4.99 -25.26
C TYR A 76 61.66 -5.71 -24.85
N ASN A 77 61.31 -5.62 -23.57
CA ASN A 77 60.16 -6.28 -23.00
C ASN A 77 59.72 -5.53 -21.73
N PRO A 78 58.74 -4.61 -21.84
CA PRO A 78 58.32 -3.79 -20.71
C PRO A 78 57.63 -4.60 -19.60
N LEU A 79 57.02 -5.76 -19.91
CA LEU A 79 56.49 -6.68 -18.90
C LEU A 79 57.61 -7.27 -18.03
N LYS A 80 58.72 -7.69 -18.65
CA LYS A 80 59.92 -8.14 -17.91
C LYS A 80 60.58 -6.99 -17.16
N ALA A 81 60.63 -5.79 -17.74
CA ALA A 81 61.16 -4.62 -17.06
C ALA A 81 60.38 -4.31 -15.77
N TYR A 82 59.05 -4.39 -15.83
CA TYR A 82 58.18 -4.17 -14.67
C TYR A 82 58.32 -5.28 -13.61
N ASP A 83 58.51 -6.53 -14.00
CA ASP A 83 58.84 -7.62 -13.06
C ASP A 83 60.17 -7.36 -12.34
N PHE A 84 61.20 -6.90 -13.05
CA PHE A 84 62.44 -6.45 -12.39
C PHE A 84 62.20 -5.24 -11.48
N TYR A 85 61.38 -4.27 -11.88
CA TYR A 85 61.01 -3.12 -11.05
C TYR A 85 60.33 -3.55 -9.74
N LYS A 86 59.33 -4.45 -9.78
CA LYS A 86 58.63 -4.93 -8.57
C LYS A 86 59.55 -5.62 -7.56
N ARG A 87 60.64 -6.23 -8.04
CA ARG A 87 61.62 -6.90 -7.17
C ARG A 87 62.54 -5.92 -6.45
N ILE A 88 62.55 -4.64 -6.85
CA ILE A 88 63.34 -3.58 -6.23
C ILE A 88 62.59 -3.07 -5.00
N SER A 89 63.04 -3.43 -3.80
CA SER A 89 62.54 -2.87 -2.55
C SER A 89 63.24 -1.55 -2.24
N TYR A 90 62.58 -0.41 -2.48
CA TYR A 90 63.22 0.90 -2.28
C TYR A 90 63.48 1.20 -0.80
N SER A 91 62.55 0.81 0.09
CA SER A 91 62.63 1.06 1.54
C SER A 91 63.91 0.55 2.19
N ASP A 92 64.49 -0.52 1.65
CA ASP A 92 65.65 -1.19 2.23
C ASP A 92 66.99 -0.49 1.91
N TYR A 93 67.00 0.44 0.95
CA TYR A 93 68.25 1.05 0.45
C TYR A 93 68.23 2.58 0.31
N VAL A 94 67.17 3.27 0.78
CA VAL A 94 67.03 4.75 0.71
C VAL A 94 68.17 5.50 1.41
N THR A 95 68.79 4.90 2.43
CA THR A 95 69.91 5.48 3.19
C THR A 95 71.27 4.97 2.75
N ASN A 96 71.32 4.05 1.78
CA ASN A 96 72.57 3.45 1.32
C ASN A 96 73.33 4.42 0.39
N GLN A 97 74.47 4.93 0.87
CA GLN A 97 75.30 5.89 0.14
C GLN A 97 75.71 5.41 -1.27
N ARG A 98 75.93 4.11 -1.46
CA ARG A 98 76.32 3.54 -2.76
C ARG A 98 75.21 3.67 -3.80
N VAL A 99 73.98 3.35 -3.41
CA VAL A 99 72.79 3.47 -4.27
C VAL A 99 72.47 4.94 -4.53
N MET A 100 72.50 5.78 -3.49
CA MET A 100 72.20 7.21 -3.60
C MET A 100 73.20 7.96 -4.48
N ASN A 101 74.50 7.63 -4.40
CA ASN A 101 75.50 8.22 -5.29
C ASN A 101 75.30 7.75 -6.74
N CYS A 102 75.03 6.46 -6.97
CA CYS A 102 74.72 5.96 -8.31
C CYS A 102 73.50 6.67 -8.94
N MET A 103 72.42 6.84 -8.18
CA MET A 103 71.20 7.51 -8.67
C MET A 103 71.44 8.99 -8.95
N ARG A 104 72.22 9.68 -8.11
CA ARG A 104 72.61 11.09 -8.31
C ARG A 104 73.48 11.25 -9.55
N GLU A 105 74.52 10.43 -9.71
CA GLU A 105 75.45 10.52 -10.84
C GLU A 105 74.84 10.06 -12.17
N ALA A 106 73.74 9.32 -12.13
CA ALA A 106 72.96 8.91 -13.30
C ALA A 106 71.73 9.79 -13.55
N GLU A 107 71.53 10.82 -12.73
CA GLU A 107 70.49 11.86 -12.87
C GLU A 107 69.06 11.30 -13.00
N PHE A 108 68.67 10.37 -12.11
CA PHE A 108 67.30 9.84 -12.11
C PHE A 108 66.79 9.49 -10.70
N ASN A 109 65.48 9.27 -10.56
CA ASN A 109 64.87 8.69 -9.37
C ASN A 109 63.96 7.50 -9.73
N LEU A 110 63.63 6.64 -8.76
CA LEU A 110 62.83 5.43 -9.07
C LEU A 110 61.39 5.70 -9.47
N GLU A 111 60.82 6.82 -9.04
CA GLU A 111 59.46 7.22 -9.42
C GLU A 111 59.36 7.54 -10.91
N THR A 112 60.36 8.26 -11.44
CA THR A 112 60.48 8.52 -12.89
C THR A 112 60.68 7.21 -13.68
N VAL A 113 61.44 6.26 -13.15
CA VAL A 113 61.61 4.94 -13.79
C VAL A 113 60.31 4.13 -13.77
N ARG A 114 59.53 4.19 -12.67
CA ARG A 114 58.20 3.57 -12.59
C ARG A 114 57.28 4.09 -13.69
N MET A 115 57.13 5.41 -13.77
CA MET A 115 56.27 6.05 -14.78
C MET A 115 56.70 5.71 -16.21
N GLU A 116 58.01 5.71 -16.49
CA GLU A 116 58.55 5.31 -17.80
C GLU A 116 58.20 3.85 -18.16
N VAL A 117 58.30 2.93 -17.20
CA VAL A 117 57.96 1.51 -17.40
C VAL A 117 56.46 1.33 -17.60
N GLU A 118 55.62 1.97 -16.77
CA GLU A 118 54.15 1.91 -16.86
C GLU A 118 53.63 2.50 -18.19
N ALA A 119 54.22 3.61 -18.66
CA ALA A 119 53.87 4.19 -19.95
C ALA A 119 54.21 3.25 -21.13
N ASN A 120 55.39 2.62 -21.09
CA ASN A 120 55.84 1.66 -22.09
C ASN A 120 55.01 0.35 -22.07
N LEU A 121 54.49 -0.06 -20.89
CA LEU A 121 53.53 -1.15 -20.78
C LEU A 121 52.25 -0.83 -21.57
N LEU A 122 51.64 0.33 -21.35
CA LEU A 122 50.44 0.74 -22.08
C LEU A 122 50.69 0.79 -23.59
N GLU A 123 51.82 1.36 -24.02
CA GLU A 123 52.21 1.40 -25.44
C GLU A 123 52.39 -0.02 -26.02
N TYR A 124 52.95 -0.94 -25.23
CA TYR A 124 53.06 -2.34 -25.61
C TYR A 124 51.69 -2.98 -25.84
N ALA A 125 50.71 -2.84 -24.93
CA ALA A 125 49.35 -3.34 -25.17
C ALA A 125 48.69 -2.72 -26.40
N ARG A 126 48.82 -1.39 -26.58
CA ARG A 126 48.33 -0.68 -27.78
C ARG A 126 48.91 -1.25 -29.06
N SER A 127 50.19 -1.62 -29.07
CA SER A 127 50.86 -2.21 -30.24
C SER A 127 50.33 -3.61 -30.59
N LYS A 128 49.92 -4.40 -29.58
CA LYS A 128 49.44 -5.78 -29.77
C LYS A 128 48.01 -5.85 -30.28
N LYS A 129 47.17 -4.87 -29.96
CA LYS A 129 45.77 -4.76 -30.40
C LYS A 129 44.92 -6.00 -30.07
N THR A 130 45.17 -6.65 -28.93
CA THR A 130 44.38 -7.80 -28.44
C THR A 130 43.84 -7.55 -27.04
N VAL A 131 42.65 -8.08 -26.72
CA VAL A 131 42.03 -7.99 -25.38
C VAL A 131 42.94 -8.60 -24.32
N GLU A 132 43.55 -9.75 -24.62
CA GLU A 132 44.48 -10.45 -23.74
C GLU A 132 45.72 -9.61 -23.38
N ALA A 133 46.23 -8.78 -24.29
CA ALA A 133 47.34 -7.88 -24.00
C ALA A 133 46.97 -6.79 -23.00
N TYR A 134 45.73 -6.28 -23.05
CA TYR A 134 45.22 -5.34 -22.06
C TYR A 134 44.90 -6.02 -20.72
N ASP A 135 44.27 -7.20 -20.74
CA ASP A 135 43.98 -7.98 -19.52
C ASP A 135 45.24 -8.30 -18.71
N ASN A 136 46.32 -8.68 -19.41
CA ASN A 136 47.59 -8.97 -18.76
C ASN A 136 48.17 -7.73 -18.04
N ILE A 137 48.04 -6.53 -18.62
CA ILE A 137 48.53 -5.31 -17.98
C ILE A 137 47.64 -4.89 -16.82
N ILE A 138 46.31 -4.91 -17.02
CA ILE A 138 45.31 -4.61 -15.99
C ILE A 138 45.54 -5.49 -14.75
N LYS A 139 45.76 -6.79 -14.96
CA LYS A 139 46.01 -7.75 -13.88
C LYS A 139 47.36 -7.55 -13.19
N ILE A 140 48.41 -7.19 -13.92
CA ILE A 140 49.76 -7.04 -13.37
C ILE A 140 49.91 -5.69 -12.65
N CYS A 141 49.10 -4.69 -12.98
CA CYS A 141 49.25 -3.32 -12.48
C CYS A 141 47.93 -2.72 -11.96
N GLU A 142 47.41 -3.31 -10.88
CA GLU A 142 46.17 -2.86 -10.21
C GLU A 142 46.24 -1.42 -9.66
N SER A 143 47.44 -0.84 -9.53
CA SER A 143 47.69 0.53 -9.06
C SER A 143 48.46 1.40 -10.06
N CYS A 144 48.48 1.03 -11.35
CA CYS A 144 49.17 1.80 -12.39
C CYS A 144 48.54 3.18 -12.60
N SER A 145 49.37 4.17 -12.93
CA SER A 145 48.89 5.51 -13.32
C SER A 145 48.02 5.52 -14.58
N TYR A 146 48.06 4.44 -15.39
CA TYR A 146 47.39 4.32 -16.69
C TYR A 146 46.31 3.23 -16.75
N LEU A 147 45.79 2.78 -15.59
CA LEU A 147 44.81 1.70 -15.52
C LEU A 147 43.51 2.04 -16.28
N GLU A 148 43.04 3.29 -16.18
CA GLU A 148 41.85 3.74 -16.89
C GLU A 148 42.04 3.74 -18.41
N GLU A 149 43.19 4.17 -18.93
CA GLU A 149 43.48 4.13 -20.36
C GLU A 149 43.63 2.71 -20.89
N ALA A 150 44.13 1.78 -20.07
CA ALA A 150 44.20 0.37 -20.42
C ALA A 150 42.79 -0.26 -20.49
N ASN A 151 41.93 0.02 -19.51
CA ASN A 151 40.52 -0.40 -19.52
C ASN A 151 39.78 0.17 -20.73
N ARG A 152 39.96 1.47 -21.02
CA ARG A 152 39.39 2.11 -22.23
C ARG A 152 39.85 1.44 -23.53
N GLY A 153 41.15 1.17 -23.67
CA GLY A 153 41.69 0.48 -24.85
C GLY A 153 41.14 -0.94 -25.04
N LYS A 154 40.89 -1.66 -23.94
CA LYS A 154 40.25 -2.98 -23.95
C LYS A 154 38.79 -2.88 -24.40
N GLU A 155 38.02 -1.95 -23.84
CA GLU A 155 36.62 -1.72 -24.18
C GLU A 155 36.46 -1.32 -25.65
N ASP A 156 37.33 -0.46 -26.19
CA ASP A 156 37.31 -0.08 -27.61
C ASP A 156 37.54 -1.28 -28.53
N LEU A 157 38.43 -2.21 -28.17
CA LEU A 157 38.64 -3.43 -28.94
C LEU A 157 37.42 -4.37 -28.87
N LEU A 158 36.80 -4.49 -27.70
CA LEU A 158 35.56 -5.27 -27.52
C LEU A 158 34.42 -4.68 -28.34
N PHE A 159 34.21 -3.36 -28.29
CA PHE A 159 33.22 -2.66 -29.09
C PHE A 159 33.46 -2.85 -30.59
N ASN A 160 34.70 -2.67 -31.05
CA ASN A 160 35.06 -2.87 -32.47
C ASN A 160 34.93 -4.33 -32.92
N LYS A 161 35.13 -5.30 -32.02
CA LYS A 161 34.84 -6.71 -32.29
C LYS A 161 33.34 -6.94 -32.43
N THR A 162 32.52 -6.33 -31.58
CA THR A 162 31.05 -6.33 -31.70
C THR A 162 30.59 -5.73 -33.03
N LEU A 163 31.28 -4.73 -33.60
CA LEU A 163 30.96 -4.13 -34.90
C LEU A 163 31.12 -5.12 -36.09
N LYS A 164 32.05 -6.06 -36.02
CA LYS A 164 32.30 -7.03 -37.12
C LYS A 164 31.39 -8.26 -36.97
N GLY A 165 30.21 -8.19 -37.57
CA GLY A 165 29.24 -9.31 -37.65
C GLY A 165 28.06 -9.23 -36.68
N ALA A 166 27.80 -8.06 -36.09
CA ALA A 166 26.81 -7.88 -35.04
C ALA A 166 25.40 -8.36 -35.44
N ASN A 167 24.84 -9.27 -34.65
CA ASN A 167 23.39 -9.44 -34.54
C ASN A 167 22.89 -8.68 -33.29
N LEU A 168 21.58 -8.43 -33.22
CA LEU A 168 20.97 -7.61 -32.17
C LEU A 168 21.36 -8.05 -30.74
N ARG A 169 21.50 -9.36 -30.52
CA ARG A 169 21.84 -9.95 -29.22
C ARG A 169 23.22 -9.54 -28.72
N ASP A 170 24.19 -9.49 -29.62
CA ASP A 170 25.58 -9.17 -29.26
C ASP A 170 25.73 -7.69 -28.89
N VAL A 171 24.98 -6.81 -29.56
CA VAL A 171 24.93 -5.38 -29.24
C VAL A 171 24.20 -5.13 -27.92
N GLU A 172 23.07 -5.80 -27.69
CA GLU A 172 22.33 -5.73 -26.43
C GLU A 172 23.20 -6.22 -25.25
N LYS A 173 23.92 -7.33 -25.43
CA LYS A 173 24.85 -7.85 -24.43
C LYS A 173 25.97 -6.86 -24.12
N PHE A 174 26.56 -6.19 -25.11
CA PHE A 174 27.58 -5.17 -24.87
C PHE A 174 27.05 -3.99 -24.04
N ILE A 175 25.82 -3.52 -24.31
CA ILE A 175 25.21 -2.43 -23.54
C ILE A 175 24.99 -2.83 -22.07
N LEU A 176 24.62 -4.09 -21.83
CA LEU A 176 24.41 -4.65 -20.49
C LEU A 176 25.73 -4.85 -19.73
N ASP A 177 26.73 -5.46 -20.38
CA ASP A 177 28.02 -5.79 -19.75
C ASP A 177 28.86 -4.53 -19.46
N TYR A 178 28.66 -3.43 -20.21
CA TYR A 178 29.45 -2.19 -20.11
C TYR A 178 28.59 -0.92 -20.02
N PRO A 179 27.79 -0.75 -18.93
CA PRO A 179 26.76 0.30 -18.83
C PRO A 179 27.32 1.73 -18.72
N ASN A 180 28.61 1.88 -18.42
CA ASN A 180 29.32 3.17 -18.28
C ASN A 180 30.30 3.43 -19.44
N SER A 181 30.30 2.61 -20.49
CA SER A 181 31.27 2.75 -21.59
C SER A 181 31.03 4.03 -22.40
N PRO A 182 32.09 4.74 -22.83
CA PRO A 182 31.99 5.88 -23.76
C PRO A 182 31.33 5.50 -25.10
N ASN A 183 31.35 4.22 -25.48
CA ASN A 183 30.75 3.72 -26.72
C ASN A 183 29.28 3.31 -26.58
N LYS A 184 28.69 3.43 -25.39
CA LYS A 184 27.30 3.05 -25.11
C LYS A 184 26.29 3.70 -26.06
N GLU A 185 26.39 5.00 -26.27
CA GLU A 185 25.46 5.72 -27.17
C GLU A 185 25.58 5.24 -28.63
N LYS A 186 26.80 4.92 -29.07
CA LYS A 186 27.01 4.33 -30.40
C LYS A 186 26.40 2.92 -30.49
N ALA A 187 26.53 2.12 -29.44
CA ALA A 187 25.93 0.80 -29.35
C ALA A 187 24.40 0.86 -29.36
N ILE A 188 23.79 1.78 -28.60
CA ILE A 188 22.33 2.03 -28.58
C ILE A 188 21.83 2.40 -29.97
N ASN A 189 22.49 3.35 -30.64
CA ASN A 189 22.12 3.77 -31.99
C ASN A 189 22.20 2.63 -33.02
N MET A 190 23.18 1.74 -32.88
CA MET A 190 23.33 0.57 -33.73
C MET A 190 22.25 -0.48 -33.47
N ARG A 191 21.96 -0.78 -32.19
CA ARG A 191 20.87 -1.66 -31.76
C ARG A 191 19.54 -1.23 -32.39
N ASP A 192 19.22 0.04 -32.25
CA ASP A 192 17.99 0.64 -32.76
C ASP A 192 17.89 0.52 -34.28
N SER A 193 18.98 0.79 -35.00
CA SER A 193 19.01 0.65 -36.46
C SER A 193 18.80 -0.79 -36.92
N ILE A 194 19.39 -1.77 -36.23
CA ILE A 194 19.24 -3.20 -36.56
C ILE A 194 17.82 -3.68 -36.25
N ALA A 195 17.27 -3.28 -35.11
CA ALA A 195 15.92 -3.63 -34.70
C ALA A 195 14.88 -3.02 -35.66
N PHE A 196 15.04 -1.75 -36.04
CA PHE A 196 14.12 -1.06 -36.94
C PHE A 196 14.15 -1.64 -38.36
N ALA A 197 15.34 -1.95 -38.89
CA ALA A 197 15.48 -2.52 -40.23
C ALA A 197 14.78 -3.88 -40.39
N LYS A 198 14.55 -4.62 -39.30
CA LYS A 198 13.88 -5.93 -39.29
C LYS A 198 12.40 -5.83 -38.92
N LEU A 199 11.87 -4.62 -38.71
CA LEU A 199 10.55 -4.39 -38.14
C LEU A 199 9.45 -4.59 -39.20
N PRO A 200 8.48 -5.50 -39.00
CA PRO A 200 7.32 -5.60 -39.88
C PRO A 200 6.51 -4.30 -39.89
N LYS A 201 5.97 -3.91 -41.05
CA LYS A 201 5.08 -2.74 -41.18
C LYS A 201 3.67 -3.10 -40.68
N SER A 202 3.49 -3.11 -39.36
CA SER A 202 2.20 -3.35 -38.70
C SER A 202 2.08 -2.56 -37.40
N ALA A 203 0.85 -2.28 -36.96
CA ALA A 203 0.62 -1.52 -35.73
C ALA A 203 1.19 -2.23 -34.50
N ASP A 204 1.02 -3.55 -34.39
CA ASP A 204 1.53 -4.35 -33.27
C ASP A 204 3.06 -4.38 -33.24
N ALA A 205 3.71 -4.51 -34.41
CA ALA A 205 5.17 -4.46 -34.49
C ALA A 205 5.71 -3.07 -34.10
N TYR A 206 5.08 -2.00 -34.58
CA TYR A 206 5.44 -0.62 -34.25
C TYR A 206 5.25 -0.31 -32.77
N ALA A 207 4.14 -0.75 -32.16
CA ALA A 207 3.90 -0.63 -30.73
C ALA A 207 4.94 -1.40 -29.92
N SER A 208 5.20 -2.66 -30.26
CA SER A 208 6.21 -3.51 -29.59
C SER A 208 7.63 -2.93 -29.69
N TYR A 209 7.96 -2.28 -30.81
CA TYR A 209 9.24 -1.59 -30.97
C TYR A 209 9.35 -0.36 -30.07
N MET A 210 8.30 0.47 -30.01
CA MET A 210 8.29 1.66 -29.15
C MET A 210 8.31 1.30 -27.67
N GLU A 211 7.70 0.17 -27.28
CA GLU A 211 7.77 -0.39 -25.94
C GLU A 211 9.19 -0.84 -25.60
N LYS A 212 9.84 -1.58 -26.51
CA LYS A 212 11.20 -2.10 -26.29
C LYS A 212 12.29 -1.01 -26.39
N TYR A 213 12.06 0.03 -27.20
CA TYR A 213 13.05 1.08 -27.53
C TYR A 213 12.44 2.49 -27.51
N PRO A 214 11.98 3.00 -26.35
CA PRO A 214 11.18 4.22 -26.25
C PRO A 214 11.93 5.52 -26.61
N ASN A 215 13.26 5.53 -26.52
CA ASN A 215 14.11 6.68 -26.85
C ASN A 215 14.78 6.54 -28.22
N SER A 216 14.23 5.71 -29.10
CA SER A 216 14.85 5.45 -30.39
C SER A 216 14.79 6.66 -31.32
N LYS A 217 15.84 6.87 -32.12
CA LYS A 217 15.85 7.90 -33.18
C LYS A 217 14.78 7.68 -34.27
N TYR A 218 14.21 6.48 -34.38
CA TYR A 218 13.16 6.14 -35.36
C TYR A 218 11.74 6.41 -34.86
N THR A 219 11.58 6.91 -33.64
CA THR A 219 10.25 7.11 -33.02
C THR A 219 9.34 8.01 -33.86
N SER A 220 9.86 9.11 -34.42
CA SER A 220 9.07 10.01 -35.28
C SER A 220 8.63 9.37 -36.59
N GLU A 221 9.47 8.49 -37.16
CA GLU A 221 9.14 7.74 -38.39
C GLU A 221 8.05 6.70 -38.13
N ILE A 222 8.15 5.98 -37.00
CA ILE A 222 7.13 5.02 -36.57
C ILE A 222 5.79 5.70 -36.29
N GLN A 223 5.81 6.86 -35.60
CA GLN A 223 4.61 7.65 -35.35
C GLN A 223 3.92 8.09 -36.66
N SER A 224 4.71 8.52 -37.65
CA SER A 224 4.19 8.88 -38.98
C SER A 224 3.61 7.66 -39.71
N GLY A 225 4.24 6.49 -39.57
CA GLY A 225 3.72 5.22 -40.11
C GLY A 225 2.39 4.81 -39.47
N LEU A 226 2.29 4.87 -38.14
CA LEU A 226 1.05 4.58 -37.40
C LEU A 226 -0.09 5.53 -37.78
N LEU A 227 0.21 6.82 -37.97
CA LEU A 227 -0.75 7.80 -38.46
C LEU A 227 -1.32 7.39 -39.83
N GLN A 228 -0.45 7.06 -40.79
CA GLN A 228 -0.90 6.70 -42.12
C GLN A 228 -1.69 5.38 -42.12
N MET A 229 -1.24 4.37 -41.38
CA MET A 229 -1.97 3.11 -41.22
C MET A 229 -3.35 3.31 -40.60
N SER A 230 -3.45 4.13 -39.54
CA SER A 230 -4.73 4.44 -38.89
C SER A 230 -5.68 5.18 -39.83
N TYR A 231 -5.16 6.03 -40.70
CA TYR A 231 -5.94 6.72 -41.73
C TYR A 231 -6.49 5.73 -42.77
N ASP A 232 -5.64 4.82 -43.26
CA ASP A 232 -6.02 3.83 -44.27
C ASP A 232 -7.02 2.81 -43.69
N GLU A 233 -6.82 2.36 -42.45
CA GLU A 233 -7.76 1.51 -41.70
C GLU A 233 -9.13 2.20 -41.56
N ALA A 234 -9.14 3.49 -41.21
CA ALA A 234 -10.36 4.26 -41.07
C ALA A 234 -11.13 4.34 -42.40
N LYS A 235 -10.43 4.54 -43.52
CA LYS A 235 -11.04 4.51 -44.86
C LYS A 235 -11.57 3.15 -45.24
N ALA A 236 -10.82 2.09 -44.97
CA ALA A 236 -11.20 0.72 -45.36
C ALA A 236 -12.46 0.25 -44.62
N ASN A 237 -12.60 0.60 -43.34
CA ASN A 237 -13.72 0.19 -42.51
C ASN A 237 -15.01 1.00 -42.74
N ASP A 238 -14.90 2.21 -43.32
CA ASP A 238 -15.98 3.09 -43.74
C ASP A 238 -17.17 3.22 -42.78
N ASN A 239 -16.90 3.53 -41.51
CA ASN A 239 -17.94 3.71 -40.51
C ASN A 239 -17.59 4.81 -39.50
N ILE A 240 -18.61 5.30 -38.79
CA ILE A 240 -18.49 6.41 -37.82
C ILE A 240 -17.38 6.13 -36.80
N ASN A 241 -17.28 4.89 -36.32
CA ASN A 241 -16.34 4.50 -35.27
C ASN A 241 -14.89 4.59 -35.76
N SER A 242 -14.59 4.08 -36.94
CA SER A 242 -13.23 4.08 -37.48
C SER A 242 -12.78 5.50 -37.84
N TYR A 243 -13.68 6.34 -38.36
CA TYR A 243 -13.43 7.76 -38.62
C TYR A 243 -13.20 8.56 -37.33
N ALA A 244 -14.05 8.36 -36.34
CA ALA A 244 -13.93 9.01 -35.05
C ALA A 244 -12.67 8.61 -34.30
N LYS A 245 -12.30 7.32 -34.34
CA LYS A 245 -11.05 6.80 -33.78
C LYS A 245 -9.86 7.55 -34.38
N PHE A 246 -9.81 7.71 -35.71
CA PHE A 246 -8.75 8.48 -36.35
C PHE A 246 -8.72 9.95 -35.90
N ILE A 247 -9.87 10.63 -35.88
CA ILE A 247 -9.97 12.04 -35.46
C ILE A 247 -9.51 12.21 -33.99
N GLY A 248 -9.88 11.28 -33.12
CA GLY A 248 -9.49 11.28 -31.72
C GLY A 248 -8.00 11.06 -31.51
N LEU A 249 -7.38 10.14 -32.28
CA LEU A 249 -5.95 9.83 -32.20
C LEU A 249 -5.08 10.94 -32.82
N TYR A 250 -5.56 11.62 -33.86
CA TYR A 250 -4.78 12.58 -34.65
C TYR A 250 -5.52 13.91 -34.87
N PRO A 251 -5.89 14.64 -33.79
CA PRO A 251 -6.72 15.85 -33.90
C PRO A 251 -6.04 17.00 -34.66
N ASN A 252 -4.71 16.99 -34.73
CA ASN A 252 -3.92 18.03 -35.39
C ASN A 252 -3.76 17.80 -36.91
N GLU A 253 -4.21 16.66 -37.44
CA GLU A 253 -4.17 16.34 -38.87
C GLU A 253 -5.35 16.99 -39.61
N GLU A 254 -5.42 18.32 -39.58
CA GLU A 254 -6.59 19.13 -39.94
C GLU A 254 -7.29 18.68 -41.23
N LYS A 255 -6.52 18.38 -42.28
CA LYS A 255 -7.06 17.97 -43.59
C LYS A 255 -7.76 16.62 -43.54
N LYS A 256 -7.13 15.63 -42.88
CA LYS A 256 -7.67 14.27 -42.75
C LYS A 256 -8.85 14.24 -41.77
N VAL A 257 -8.78 15.06 -40.70
CA VAL A 257 -9.86 15.23 -39.72
C VAL A 257 -11.12 15.78 -40.39
N LYS A 258 -11.01 16.88 -41.14
CA LYS A 258 -12.15 17.49 -41.85
C LYS A 258 -12.84 16.53 -42.82
N GLU A 259 -12.09 15.70 -43.52
CA GLU A 259 -12.64 14.67 -44.41
C GLU A 259 -13.53 13.68 -43.64
N PHE A 260 -13.03 13.15 -42.54
CA PHE A 260 -13.73 12.15 -41.74
C PHE A 260 -14.91 12.74 -40.96
N GLU A 261 -14.84 14.00 -40.53
CA GLU A 261 -15.98 14.70 -39.96
C GLU A 261 -17.17 14.77 -40.93
N GLY A 262 -16.92 15.13 -42.19
CA GLY A 262 -17.95 15.13 -43.23
C GLY A 262 -18.59 13.75 -43.45
N LYS A 263 -17.78 12.69 -43.49
CA LYS A 263 -18.30 11.31 -43.62
C LYS A 263 -19.14 10.87 -42.42
N ILE A 264 -18.74 11.28 -41.21
CA ILE A 264 -19.50 10.98 -39.99
C ILE A 264 -20.86 11.71 -39.99
N GLU A 265 -20.94 12.94 -40.49
CA GLU A 265 -22.20 13.65 -40.66
C GLU A 265 -23.16 12.92 -41.60
N ASP A 266 -22.65 12.38 -42.71
CA ASP A 266 -23.47 11.62 -43.66
C ASP A 266 -23.97 10.29 -43.10
N LEU A 267 -23.12 9.53 -42.40
CA LEU A 267 -23.49 8.24 -41.81
C LEU A 267 -24.45 8.37 -40.61
N GLN A 268 -24.48 9.53 -39.94
CA GLN A 268 -25.40 9.80 -38.83
C GLN A 268 -26.87 9.88 -39.23
N LYS A 269 -27.19 10.08 -40.52
CA LYS A 269 -28.57 10.12 -41.01
C LYS A 269 -29.36 8.82 -40.72
N TYR A 270 -28.66 7.73 -40.39
CA TYR A 270 -29.26 6.41 -40.12
C TYR A 270 -29.48 6.08 -38.63
N LEU A 271 -29.11 6.95 -37.69
CA LEU A 271 -29.45 6.76 -36.27
C LEU A 271 -30.97 6.85 -36.07
N THR A 272 -31.57 5.82 -35.46
CA THR A 272 -33.03 5.70 -35.32
C THR A 272 -33.52 6.49 -34.11
N TRP A 273 -34.33 7.52 -34.35
CA TRP A 273 -35.08 8.19 -33.29
C TRP A 273 -36.09 7.21 -32.68
N LYS A 274 -36.03 7.00 -31.36
CA LYS A 274 -37.16 6.40 -30.62
C LYS A 274 -38.29 7.41 -30.51
N VAL A 275 -37.91 8.66 -30.25
CA VAL A 275 -38.81 9.80 -30.17
C VAL A 275 -38.11 10.98 -30.80
N GLU A 276 -38.64 11.49 -31.90
CA GLU A 276 -38.09 12.69 -32.54
C GLU A 276 -38.13 13.90 -31.60
N PRO A 277 -37.21 14.88 -31.75
CA PRO A 277 -37.21 16.10 -30.94
C PRO A 277 -38.51 16.90 -31.06
N LYS A 278 -39.43 16.70 -30.11
CA LYS A 278 -40.75 17.37 -30.12
C LYS A 278 -41.13 18.01 -28.79
N TYR A 279 -40.60 17.53 -27.66
CA TYR A 279 -40.95 18.02 -26.33
C TYR A 279 -40.09 19.22 -25.91
N LYS A 280 -40.61 20.08 -25.04
CA LYS A 280 -39.85 21.17 -24.43
C LYS A 280 -38.89 20.71 -23.35
N ASN A 281 -39.21 19.57 -22.70
CA ASN A 281 -38.32 18.92 -21.75
C ASN A 281 -38.64 17.43 -21.65
N ILE A 282 -37.64 16.62 -21.27
CA ILE A 282 -37.81 15.22 -20.90
C ILE A 282 -36.95 14.96 -19.66
N ARG A 283 -37.56 14.40 -18.61
CA ARG A 283 -36.87 13.99 -17.38
C ARG A 283 -36.98 12.48 -17.20
N LEU A 284 -35.95 11.86 -16.63
CA LEU A 284 -35.98 10.45 -16.22
C LEU A 284 -36.56 10.37 -14.80
N ALA A 285 -37.53 9.49 -14.59
CA ALA A 285 -38.04 9.15 -13.27
C ALA A 285 -37.76 7.67 -13.01
N GLU A 286 -37.07 7.38 -11.91
CA GLU A 286 -36.67 6.02 -11.54
C GLU A 286 -37.31 5.60 -10.24
N ASP A 287 -38.02 4.47 -10.29
CA ASP A 287 -38.55 3.82 -9.11
C ASP A 287 -37.56 2.74 -8.65
N SER A 288 -36.73 3.11 -7.69
CA SER A 288 -35.71 2.23 -7.11
C SER A 288 -36.30 0.97 -6.45
N ILE A 289 -37.54 1.07 -5.95
CA ILE A 289 -38.22 -0.03 -5.24
C ILE A 289 -38.80 -1.02 -6.27
N ALA A 290 -39.55 -0.52 -7.25
CA ALA A 290 -40.15 -1.36 -8.28
C ALA A 290 -39.18 -1.76 -9.41
N LYS A 291 -37.96 -1.19 -9.42
CA LYS A 291 -36.96 -1.32 -10.49
C LYS A 291 -37.54 -0.98 -11.87
N LYS A 292 -38.39 0.04 -11.91
CA LYS A 292 -39.01 0.56 -13.15
C LYS A 292 -38.54 1.98 -13.41
N SER A 293 -38.67 2.43 -14.65
CA SER A 293 -38.33 3.79 -15.02
C SER A 293 -39.33 4.31 -16.04
N TYR A 294 -39.49 5.63 -16.06
CA TYR A 294 -40.38 6.34 -16.97
C TYR A 294 -39.70 7.62 -17.50
N TYR A 295 -40.13 8.08 -18.68
CA TYR A 295 -39.84 9.43 -19.17
C TYR A 295 -41.00 10.35 -18.81
N LEU A 296 -40.72 11.39 -18.01
CA LEU A 296 -41.64 12.49 -17.77
C LEU A 296 -41.43 13.53 -18.88
N VAL A 297 -42.44 13.71 -19.73
CA VAL A 297 -42.34 14.57 -20.92
C VAL A 297 -43.09 15.87 -20.68
N ASN A 298 -42.50 17.01 -21.02
CA ASN A 298 -43.14 18.32 -20.92
C ASN A 298 -43.41 18.89 -22.30
N ASP A 299 -44.67 19.29 -22.54
CA ASP A 299 -45.05 20.06 -23.71
C ASP A 299 -45.86 21.29 -23.27
N PHE A 300 -45.42 22.47 -23.72
CA PHE A 300 -46.02 23.77 -23.40
C PHE A 300 -46.44 23.96 -21.93
N GLY A 301 -45.60 23.50 -20.99
CA GLY A 301 -45.84 23.71 -19.55
C GLY A 301 -46.74 22.67 -18.88
N LYS A 302 -47.22 21.66 -19.61
CA LYS A 302 -47.88 20.48 -19.02
C LYS A 302 -46.98 19.26 -19.11
N TRP A 303 -47.05 18.42 -18.09
CA TRP A 303 -46.29 17.18 -17.98
C TRP A 303 -47.15 15.96 -18.26
N GLY A 304 -46.55 14.98 -18.93
CA GLY A 304 -47.10 13.67 -19.25
C GLY A 304 -46.07 12.57 -18.96
N ILE A 305 -46.43 11.32 -19.24
CA ILE A 305 -45.63 10.13 -18.93
C ILE A 305 -45.50 9.28 -20.19
N MET A 306 -44.31 8.77 -20.44
CA MET A 306 -43.96 7.94 -21.57
C MET A 306 -43.07 6.78 -21.11
N ASP A 307 -43.23 5.61 -21.73
CA ASP A 307 -42.36 4.47 -21.48
C ASP A 307 -41.04 4.55 -22.28
N PHE A 308 -40.14 3.57 -22.08
CA PHE A 308 -38.84 3.50 -22.76
C PHE A 308 -38.90 3.07 -24.23
N THR A 309 -40.07 2.68 -24.71
CA THR A 309 -40.32 2.43 -26.15
C THR A 309 -40.67 3.72 -26.89
N GLY A 310 -41.05 4.77 -26.16
CA GLY A 310 -41.57 6.02 -26.72
C GLY A 310 -43.10 6.07 -26.75
N LYS A 311 -43.78 5.06 -26.21
CA LYS A 311 -45.24 5.05 -26.10
C LYS A 311 -45.67 5.96 -24.96
N GLU A 312 -46.57 6.87 -25.27
CA GLU A 312 -47.22 7.73 -24.28
C GLU A 312 -48.14 6.90 -23.39
N LEU A 313 -47.89 6.94 -22.07
CA LEU A 313 -48.69 6.28 -21.04
C LEU A 313 -49.76 7.23 -20.46
N ALA A 314 -49.44 8.52 -20.42
CA ALA A 314 -50.36 9.58 -20.05
C ALA A 314 -49.98 10.87 -20.80
N ALA A 315 -50.94 11.45 -21.53
CA ALA A 315 -50.73 12.70 -22.26
C ALA A 315 -50.36 13.88 -21.34
N PRO A 316 -49.58 14.86 -21.82
CA PRO A 316 -49.31 16.10 -21.10
C PRO A 316 -50.59 16.79 -20.60
N SER A 317 -50.86 16.64 -19.30
CA SER A 317 -52.09 17.15 -18.67
C SER A 317 -51.91 17.49 -17.19
N PHE A 318 -50.75 17.18 -16.62
CA PHE A 318 -50.37 17.50 -15.25
C PHE A 318 -49.61 18.83 -15.21
N ASP A 319 -49.77 19.57 -14.13
CA ASP A 319 -49.05 20.83 -13.92
C ASP A 319 -47.58 20.58 -13.55
N ASP A 320 -47.32 19.50 -12.79
CA ASP A 320 -45.96 19.11 -12.35
C ASP A 320 -45.94 17.67 -11.80
N PHE A 321 -44.74 17.15 -11.54
CA PHE A 321 -44.50 15.88 -10.84
C PHE A 321 -43.46 16.07 -9.73
N SER A 322 -43.55 15.27 -8.66
CA SER A 322 -42.58 15.26 -7.54
C SER A 322 -41.83 13.93 -7.51
N ASP A 323 -42.22 13.01 -6.61
CA ASP A 323 -41.51 11.77 -6.36
C ASP A 323 -42.23 10.55 -6.95
N ILE A 324 -41.44 9.55 -7.31
CA ILE A 324 -41.92 8.22 -7.68
C ILE A 324 -41.39 7.19 -6.67
N ALA A 325 -42.28 6.38 -6.13
CA ALA A 325 -41.93 5.32 -5.19
C ALA A 325 -42.98 4.22 -5.22
N ASP A 326 -42.52 2.97 -5.18
CA ASP A 326 -43.36 1.78 -5.04
C ASP A 326 -44.57 1.75 -6.01
N SER A 327 -44.24 1.94 -7.27
CA SER A 327 -45.12 2.00 -8.45
C SER A 327 -46.17 3.11 -8.40
N LYS A 328 -45.91 4.22 -7.69
CA LYS A 328 -46.80 5.38 -7.60
C LYS A 328 -46.04 6.66 -7.86
N LEU A 329 -46.68 7.63 -8.51
CA LEU A 329 -46.09 8.93 -8.85
C LEU A 329 -46.91 10.07 -8.24
N ILE A 330 -46.27 10.99 -7.53
CA ILE A 330 -46.89 12.20 -7.00
C ILE A 330 -47.00 13.23 -8.12
N ALA A 331 -48.23 13.69 -8.40
CA ALA A 331 -48.54 14.56 -9.53
C ALA A 331 -49.36 15.78 -9.09
N LYS A 332 -49.19 16.90 -9.79
CA LYS A 332 -49.98 18.12 -9.62
C LYS A 332 -50.97 18.25 -10.78
N LYS A 333 -52.24 18.53 -10.49
CA LYS A 333 -53.26 18.81 -11.51
C LYS A 333 -54.30 19.79 -10.97
N GLY A 334 -54.57 20.85 -11.73
CA GLY A 334 -55.50 21.90 -11.30
C GLY A 334 -55.01 22.65 -10.06
N GLY A 335 -53.70 22.80 -9.91
CA GLY A 335 -53.10 23.50 -8.76
C GLY A 335 -52.93 22.67 -7.48
N LYS A 336 -53.48 21.46 -7.41
CA LYS A 336 -53.41 20.57 -6.24
C LYS A 336 -52.60 19.31 -6.53
N TRP A 337 -52.04 18.70 -5.49
CA TRP A 337 -51.24 17.49 -5.56
C TRP A 337 -52.06 16.25 -5.18
N GLY A 338 -51.76 15.13 -5.85
CA GLY A 338 -52.35 13.81 -5.63
C GLY A 338 -51.35 12.72 -6.03
N VAL A 339 -51.80 11.47 -6.05
CA VAL A 339 -50.98 10.30 -6.42
C VAL A 339 -51.63 9.59 -7.59
N ILE A 340 -50.84 9.19 -8.59
CA ILE A 340 -51.31 8.49 -9.78
C ILE A 340 -50.52 7.21 -10.02
N ASN A 341 -51.10 6.32 -10.82
CA ASN A 341 -50.41 5.16 -11.37
C ASN A 341 -49.61 5.58 -12.62
N PRO A 342 -48.27 5.51 -12.61
CA PRO A 342 -47.45 5.95 -13.73
C PRO A 342 -47.60 5.09 -15.00
N THR A 343 -48.21 3.91 -14.92
CA THR A 343 -48.39 3.02 -16.09
C THR A 343 -49.55 3.42 -17.01
N ASN A 344 -50.52 4.18 -16.49
CA ASN A 344 -51.72 4.56 -17.23
C ASN A 344 -52.27 5.96 -16.85
N GLY A 345 -51.63 6.67 -15.92
CA GLY A 345 -52.05 8.00 -15.46
C GLY A 345 -53.30 8.02 -14.58
N SER A 346 -53.86 6.88 -14.18
CA SER A 346 -55.07 6.82 -13.35
C SER A 346 -54.81 7.31 -11.92
N THR A 347 -55.79 8.00 -11.33
CA THR A 347 -55.72 8.53 -9.96
C THR A 347 -55.73 7.40 -8.93
N ILE A 348 -54.76 7.43 -8.00
CA ILE A 348 -54.68 6.58 -6.80
C ILE A 348 -55.13 7.38 -5.57
N LEU A 349 -54.66 8.61 -5.43
CA LEU A 349 -55.11 9.57 -4.41
C LEU A 349 -55.58 10.83 -5.12
N ASP A 350 -56.79 11.31 -4.79
CA ASP A 350 -57.37 12.52 -5.35
C ASP A 350 -56.44 13.75 -5.19
N PHE A 351 -56.54 14.70 -6.12
CA PHE A 351 -55.73 15.92 -6.11
C PHE A 351 -56.25 16.91 -5.06
N VAL A 352 -55.90 16.68 -3.80
CA VAL A 352 -56.43 17.42 -2.64
C VAL A 352 -55.39 18.27 -1.91
N ALA A 353 -54.10 17.95 -2.02
CA ALA A 353 -53.04 18.58 -1.23
C ALA A 353 -52.56 19.91 -1.85
N ALA A 354 -52.12 20.85 -1.01
CA ALA A 354 -51.65 22.16 -1.45
C ALA A 354 -50.20 22.12 -1.96
N SER A 355 -49.37 21.26 -1.38
CA SER A 355 -47.96 21.03 -1.74
C SER A 355 -47.66 19.56 -2.04
N ALA A 356 -46.57 19.27 -2.74
CA ALA A 356 -46.08 17.89 -2.91
C ALA A 356 -45.58 17.32 -1.58
N SER A 357 -44.97 18.16 -0.74
CA SER A 357 -44.49 17.82 0.61
C SER A 357 -45.61 17.44 1.58
N ASP A 358 -46.87 17.68 1.19
CA ASP A 358 -48.06 17.28 1.93
C ASP A 358 -48.49 15.85 1.58
N ILE A 359 -47.72 15.10 0.77
CA ILE A 359 -47.99 13.70 0.40
C ILE A 359 -46.72 12.89 0.60
N GLU A 360 -46.86 11.71 1.21
CA GLU A 360 -45.76 10.77 1.43
C GLU A 360 -46.20 9.34 1.10
N ILE A 361 -45.50 8.68 0.18
CA ILE A 361 -45.72 7.27 -0.17
C ILE A 361 -44.95 6.42 0.84
N ILE A 362 -45.66 5.85 1.81
CA ILE A 362 -45.07 5.07 2.91
C ILE A 362 -44.72 3.66 2.45
N SER A 363 -45.65 3.02 1.74
CA SER A 363 -45.51 1.64 1.26
C SER A 363 -46.47 1.35 0.12
N LYS A 364 -46.55 0.08 -0.29
CA LYS A 364 -47.42 -0.38 -1.37
C LYS A 364 -48.88 -0.04 -1.08
N ASN A 365 -49.27 -0.16 0.18
CA ASN A 365 -50.65 0.01 0.61
C ASN A 365 -50.91 1.37 1.26
N PHE A 366 -49.90 2.06 1.79
CA PHE A 366 -50.08 3.23 2.64
C PHE A 366 -49.54 4.52 2.02
N ILE A 367 -50.38 5.56 2.01
CA ILE A 367 -50.04 6.91 1.59
C ILE A 367 -50.48 7.87 2.69
N ALA A 368 -49.55 8.65 3.23
CA ALA A 368 -49.90 9.77 4.10
C ALA A 368 -50.15 11.03 3.27
N PHE A 369 -51.14 11.82 3.66
CA PHE A 369 -51.43 13.09 2.99
C PHE A 369 -51.97 14.13 3.96
N LYS A 370 -51.71 15.40 3.70
CA LYS A 370 -52.20 16.53 4.49
C LYS A 370 -53.39 17.19 3.81
N GLN A 371 -54.46 17.39 4.57
CA GLN A 371 -55.64 18.13 4.16
C GLN A 371 -55.93 19.24 5.17
N GLY A 372 -55.80 20.49 4.74
CA GLY A 372 -55.81 21.63 5.67
C GLY A 372 -54.63 21.55 6.64
N ASN A 373 -54.92 21.53 7.94
CA ASN A 373 -53.90 21.44 9.01
C ASN A 373 -53.71 20.03 9.57
N SER A 374 -54.37 19.01 9.01
CA SER A 374 -54.32 17.65 9.55
C SER A 374 -53.72 16.68 8.55
N TRP A 375 -52.93 15.73 9.05
CA TRP A 375 -52.47 14.59 8.27
C TRP A 375 -53.45 13.43 8.39
N GLY A 376 -53.63 12.69 7.30
CA GLY A 376 -54.40 11.45 7.22
C GLY A 376 -53.62 10.34 6.54
N LEU A 377 -54.05 9.10 6.76
CA LEU A 377 -53.49 7.91 6.12
C LEU A 377 -54.53 7.29 5.18
N SER A 378 -54.14 7.04 3.93
CA SER A 378 -54.93 6.31 2.94
C SER A 378 -54.38 4.88 2.81
N TYR A 379 -55.30 3.91 2.82
CA TYR A 379 -55.03 2.51 2.47
C TYR A 379 -55.53 2.24 1.04
N LYS A 380 -54.66 1.67 0.20
CA LYS A 380 -54.94 1.31 -1.21
C LYS A 380 -55.55 2.42 -2.09
N GLY A 381 -55.45 3.69 -1.69
CA GLY A 381 -56.03 4.80 -2.44
C GLY A 381 -57.56 4.93 -2.30
N GLU A 382 -58.19 4.26 -1.34
CA GLU A 382 -59.63 4.42 -1.11
C GLU A 382 -59.96 5.82 -0.55
N LYS A 383 -61.11 6.34 -1.01
CA LYS A 383 -61.56 7.74 -0.93
C LYS A 383 -61.96 8.24 0.47
N THR A 384 -61.88 7.38 1.47
CA THR A 384 -62.18 7.72 2.86
C THR A 384 -60.95 7.39 3.69
N ALA A 385 -60.33 8.45 4.21
CA ALA A 385 -59.26 8.37 5.19
C ALA A 385 -59.57 7.26 6.21
N ILE A 386 -58.56 6.45 6.56
CA ILE A 386 -58.58 5.85 7.88
C ILE A 386 -58.47 7.05 8.82
N GLN A 387 -59.62 7.49 9.35
CA GLN A 387 -59.63 8.29 10.56
C GLN A 387 -58.88 7.45 11.61
N PRO A 388 -57.81 8.00 12.20
CA PRO A 388 -57.84 9.37 12.72
C PRO A 388 -57.04 10.41 11.93
N PHE A 389 -57.55 11.63 11.95
CA PHE A 389 -56.77 12.83 11.63
C PHE A 389 -55.76 13.05 12.75
N VAL A 390 -54.46 12.99 12.46
CA VAL A 390 -53.46 13.49 13.41
C VAL A 390 -53.60 15.01 13.45
N SER A 391 -54.28 15.53 14.47
CA SER A 391 -54.47 16.97 14.64
C SER A 391 -53.18 17.64 15.10
N GLY A 392 -52.64 18.58 14.33
CA GLY A 392 -51.51 19.40 14.77
C GLY A 392 -50.78 20.13 13.65
N SER A 393 -50.11 21.24 13.99
CA SER A 393 -49.32 22.09 13.09
C SER A 393 -47.98 21.44 12.66
N LEU A 394 -47.96 20.11 12.47
CA LEU A 394 -46.77 19.35 12.14
C LEU A 394 -46.34 19.63 10.69
N THR A 395 -45.04 19.82 10.51
CA THR A 395 -44.38 19.98 9.21
C THR A 395 -44.20 18.66 8.47
N GLN A 396 -44.15 17.52 9.18
CA GLN A 396 -43.99 16.17 8.63
C GLN A 396 -44.85 15.14 9.37
N PHE A 397 -45.31 14.11 8.67
CA PHE A 397 -46.08 13.00 9.24
C PHE A 397 -45.18 12.09 10.08
N LYS A 398 -45.50 11.89 11.35
CA LYS A 398 -44.71 11.04 12.26
C LYS A 398 -45.28 9.65 12.30
N TYR A 399 -44.58 8.70 11.69
CA TYR A 399 -44.96 7.29 11.64
C TYR A 399 -43.73 6.37 11.75
N LYS A 400 -44.00 5.08 11.94
CA LYS A 400 -43.02 4.01 11.87
C LYS A 400 -43.61 2.84 11.08
N VAL A 401 -42.87 2.36 10.09
CA VAL A 401 -43.22 1.12 9.37
C VAL A 401 -42.88 -0.06 10.27
N LEU A 402 -43.87 -0.90 10.52
CA LEU A 402 -43.74 -2.10 11.34
C LEU A 402 -43.14 -3.24 10.53
N ARG A 403 -42.50 -4.20 11.21
CA ARG A 403 -41.87 -5.36 10.56
C ARG A 403 -42.88 -6.23 9.80
N ASN A 404 -44.13 -6.30 10.27
CA ASN A 404 -45.21 -7.00 9.59
C ASN A 404 -45.74 -6.26 8.34
N GLY A 405 -45.32 -5.01 8.08
CA GLY A 405 -45.77 -4.18 6.96
C GLY A 405 -46.88 -3.17 7.31
N GLY A 406 -47.30 -3.12 8.57
CA GLY A 406 -48.22 -2.12 9.09
C GLY A 406 -47.54 -0.77 9.34
N VAL A 407 -48.31 0.19 9.84
CA VAL A 407 -47.85 1.55 10.17
C VAL A 407 -48.33 1.92 11.57
N ALA A 408 -47.40 2.34 12.43
CA ALA A 408 -47.71 2.91 13.74
C ALA A 408 -47.49 4.43 13.73
N MET A 409 -48.39 5.18 14.36
CA MET A 409 -48.37 6.65 14.41
C MET A 409 -48.97 7.17 15.72
N THR A 410 -48.91 8.48 15.94
CA THR A 410 -49.50 9.13 17.12
C THR A 410 -50.58 10.12 16.71
N ASP A 411 -51.78 10.02 17.29
CA ASP A 411 -52.86 11.01 17.17
C ASP A 411 -53.29 11.52 18.56
N ALA A 412 -53.18 12.83 18.80
CA ALA A 412 -53.58 13.48 20.05
C ALA A 412 -53.07 12.77 21.34
N GLY A 413 -51.89 12.16 21.26
CA GLY A 413 -51.25 11.39 22.34
C GLY A 413 -51.59 9.90 22.34
N LYS A 414 -52.56 9.43 21.56
CA LYS A 414 -52.88 8.00 21.39
C LYS A 414 -51.95 7.35 20.37
N LEU A 415 -51.54 6.12 20.66
CA LEU A 415 -50.83 5.28 19.70
C LEU A 415 -51.83 4.60 18.76
N VAL A 416 -51.68 4.83 17.46
CA VAL A 416 -52.54 4.25 16.43
C VAL A 416 -51.70 3.31 15.59
N ILE A 417 -52.09 2.04 15.53
CA ILE A 417 -51.41 1.00 14.78
C ILE A 417 -52.35 0.50 13.71
N VAL A 418 -51.95 0.60 12.46
CA VAL A 418 -52.68 0.07 11.31
C VAL A 418 -51.91 -1.14 10.79
N ASP A 419 -52.54 -2.31 10.79
CA ASP A 419 -51.92 -3.54 10.29
C ASP A 419 -51.82 -3.54 8.74
N PRO A 420 -51.11 -4.49 8.12
CA PRO A 420 -50.96 -4.56 6.66
C PRO A 420 -52.29 -4.69 5.88
N GLU A 421 -53.32 -5.23 6.52
CA GLU A 421 -54.66 -5.42 6.00
C GLU A 421 -55.52 -4.14 6.08
N GLY A 422 -55.06 -3.12 6.83
CA GLY A 422 -55.74 -1.84 7.03
C GLY A 422 -56.59 -1.78 8.30
N ASN A 423 -56.57 -2.82 9.15
CA ASN A 423 -57.28 -2.80 10.42
C ASN A 423 -56.55 -1.89 11.41
N THR A 424 -57.33 -1.08 12.13
CA THR A 424 -56.80 -0.08 13.06
C THR A 424 -56.96 -0.53 14.51
N LYS A 425 -55.85 -0.57 15.23
CA LYS A 425 -55.77 -0.72 16.69
C LYS A 425 -55.36 0.62 17.30
N VAL A 426 -56.23 1.20 18.11
CA VAL A 426 -55.93 2.41 18.89
C VAL A 426 -55.67 2.01 20.32
N ASP A 427 -54.46 2.26 20.80
CA ASP A 427 -54.08 2.05 22.20
C ASP A 427 -54.32 3.33 23.02
N GLU A 428 -54.20 3.22 24.35
CA GLU A 428 -54.51 4.28 25.30
C GLU A 428 -53.79 5.62 25.01
N LYS A 429 -54.31 6.70 25.62
CA LYS A 429 -53.69 8.02 25.52
C LYS A 429 -52.40 8.05 26.35
N PHE A 430 -51.29 8.33 25.69
CA PHE A 430 -49.96 8.47 26.30
C PHE A 430 -49.55 9.95 26.40
N ASP A 431 -48.78 10.27 27.43
CA ASP A 431 -48.18 11.59 27.60
C ASP A 431 -47.00 11.80 26.63
N GLN A 432 -46.35 10.71 26.23
CA GLN A 432 -45.25 10.72 25.26
C GLN A 432 -45.21 9.41 24.48
N VAL A 433 -44.96 9.51 23.16
CA VAL A 433 -44.54 8.37 22.34
C VAL A 433 -43.21 8.73 21.67
N GLN A 434 -42.18 7.93 21.96
CA GLN A 434 -40.83 8.09 21.42
C GLN A 434 -40.58 7.06 20.32
N TRP A 435 -40.08 7.57 19.19
CA TRP A 435 -39.71 6.81 18.02
C TRP A 435 -38.25 7.20 17.71
N ARG A 436 -37.33 6.24 17.74
CA ARG A 436 -35.92 6.49 17.41
C ARG A 436 -35.62 5.82 16.07
N ASN A 437 -35.07 6.58 15.12
CA ASN A 437 -34.55 6.06 13.87
C ASN A 437 -33.03 5.98 14.00
N SER A 438 -32.51 4.82 14.40
CA SER A 438 -31.08 4.47 14.38
C SER A 438 -30.93 3.00 13.96
N ASP A 439 -29.73 2.55 13.58
CA ASP A 439 -29.51 1.14 13.21
C ASP A 439 -29.30 0.23 14.44
N ASP A 440 -29.31 0.80 15.65
CA ASP A 440 -29.21 0.03 16.88
C ASP A 440 -30.48 -0.80 17.14
N ILE A 441 -30.35 -1.85 17.96
CA ILE A 441 -31.46 -2.76 18.27
C ILE A 441 -32.59 -2.07 19.04
N ASP A 442 -32.29 -1.03 19.81
CA ASP A 442 -33.22 -0.30 20.69
C ASP A 442 -34.21 0.57 19.88
N SER A 443 -33.76 1.10 18.74
CA SER A 443 -34.55 1.87 17.77
C SER A 443 -35.74 1.10 17.18
N LYS A 444 -35.68 -0.23 17.19
CA LYS A 444 -36.68 -1.11 16.57
C LYS A 444 -37.95 -1.17 17.40
N TYR A 445 -37.89 -0.82 18.68
CA TYR A 445 -39.05 -0.79 19.57
C TYR A 445 -39.78 0.57 19.54
N ILE A 446 -41.04 0.60 20.00
CA ILE A 446 -41.81 1.83 20.19
C ILE A 446 -41.91 2.08 21.69
N LYS A 447 -41.57 3.28 22.16
CA LYS A 447 -41.48 3.58 23.57
C LYS A 447 -42.58 4.57 23.97
N VAL A 448 -43.33 4.26 25.02
CA VAL A 448 -44.46 5.09 25.48
C VAL A 448 -44.28 5.52 26.92
N ARG A 449 -44.88 6.66 27.30
CA ARG A 449 -44.99 7.13 28.68
C ARG A 449 -46.44 7.43 29.03
N GLN A 450 -46.90 6.90 30.16
CA GLN A 450 -48.22 7.17 30.74
C GLN A 450 -48.04 7.58 32.21
N GLY A 451 -48.37 8.83 32.54
CA GLY A 451 -48.02 9.44 33.81
C GLY A 451 -46.51 9.41 34.05
N LYS A 452 -46.11 8.80 35.17
CA LYS A 452 -44.70 8.58 35.54
C LYS A 452 -44.15 7.22 35.07
N LYS A 453 -44.97 6.41 34.38
CA LYS A 453 -44.62 5.05 33.97
C LYS A 453 -44.30 4.98 32.48
N TYR A 454 -43.46 4.03 32.11
CA TYR A 454 -42.98 3.77 30.75
C TYR A 454 -43.35 2.36 30.31
N GLY A 455 -43.56 2.19 29.00
CA GLY A 455 -43.86 0.92 28.35
C GLY A 455 -43.21 0.83 26.98
N ILE A 456 -43.19 -0.38 26.41
CA ILE A 456 -42.50 -0.67 25.15
C ILE A 456 -43.36 -1.58 24.27
N TYR A 457 -43.41 -1.31 22.97
CA TYR A 457 -43.97 -2.21 21.96
C TYR A 457 -42.87 -2.80 21.09
N ASN A 458 -43.07 -4.05 20.68
CA ASN A 458 -42.20 -4.77 19.76
C ASN A 458 -42.26 -4.16 18.33
N PRO A 459 -41.37 -4.57 17.41
CA PRO A 459 -41.37 -4.09 16.03
C PRO A 459 -42.61 -4.46 15.19
N ASP A 460 -43.48 -5.34 15.69
CA ASP A 460 -44.73 -5.74 15.03
C ASP A 460 -45.95 -4.94 15.55
N GLY A 461 -45.77 -4.13 16.61
CA GLY A 461 -46.83 -3.30 17.20
C GLY A 461 -47.53 -3.91 18.42
N ASP A 462 -46.97 -4.95 19.05
CA ASP A 462 -47.52 -5.54 20.27
C ASP A 462 -46.83 -4.99 21.52
N LEU A 463 -47.62 -4.73 22.57
CA LEU A 463 -47.10 -4.30 23.86
C LEU A 463 -46.27 -5.42 24.50
N ILE A 464 -45.05 -5.10 24.91
CA ILE A 464 -44.15 -5.99 25.65
C ILE A 464 -44.47 -5.84 27.14
N GLY A 465 -45.10 -6.86 27.72
CA GLY A 465 -45.48 -6.84 29.13
C GLY A 465 -46.58 -5.82 29.44
N SER A 466 -46.27 -4.82 30.28
CA SER A 466 -47.22 -3.79 30.72
C SER A 466 -46.53 -2.44 30.93
N ILE A 467 -47.30 -1.35 30.98
CA ILE A 467 -46.77 0.02 31.15
C ILE A 467 -46.57 0.31 32.65
N ASN A 468 -45.50 -0.21 33.24
CA ASN A 468 -45.28 -0.11 34.70
C ASN A 468 -43.86 0.29 35.13
N HIS A 469 -42.99 0.67 34.19
CA HIS A 469 -41.59 1.00 34.48
C HIS A 469 -41.40 2.47 34.89
N ASP A 470 -40.64 2.76 35.95
CA ASP A 470 -40.29 4.11 36.39
C ASP A 470 -39.20 4.77 35.54
N MET A 471 -38.46 3.98 34.75
CA MET A 471 -37.47 4.45 33.79
C MET A 471 -37.73 3.83 32.43
N MET A 472 -37.41 4.58 31.37
CA MET A 472 -37.46 4.10 30.01
C MET A 472 -36.50 2.91 29.84
N PRO A 473 -36.99 1.70 29.47
CA PRO A 473 -36.08 0.57 29.28
C PRO A 473 -35.18 0.77 28.06
N TYR A 474 -33.98 0.20 28.12
CA TYR A 474 -32.96 0.28 27.08
C TYR A 474 -32.39 -1.10 26.78
N TYR A 475 -32.52 -1.57 25.54
CA TYR A 475 -31.98 -2.86 25.10
C TYR A 475 -30.53 -2.74 24.64
N ASP A 476 -29.66 -3.61 25.17
CA ASP A 476 -28.32 -3.78 24.66
C ASP A 476 -28.27 -4.70 23.41
N GLN A 477 -27.09 -4.80 22.81
CA GLN A 477 -26.83 -5.64 21.62
C GLN A 477 -27.14 -7.13 21.81
N ASP A 478 -27.25 -7.62 23.06
CA ASP A 478 -27.60 -9.00 23.38
C ASP A 478 -29.12 -9.17 23.61
N GLY A 479 -29.92 -8.12 23.38
CA GLY A 479 -31.37 -8.16 23.52
C GLY A 479 -31.84 -8.14 24.97
N ILE A 480 -31.02 -7.65 25.91
CA ILE A 480 -31.38 -7.51 27.32
C ILE A 480 -31.70 -6.05 27.61
N ALA A 481 -32.87 -5.79 28.17
CA ALA A 481 -33.25 -4.46 28.61
C ALA A 481 -32.93 -4.21 30.08
N ILE A 482 -32.30 -3.07 30.39
CA ILE A 482 -32.24 -2.54 31.75
C ILE A 482 -33.58 -1.89 32.08
N ILE A 483 -34.14 -2.21 33.24
CA ILE A 483 -35.45 -1.73 33.68
C ILE A 483 -35.42 -1.22 35.13
N LYS A 484 -36.37 -0.33 35.43
CA LYS A 484 -36.68 0.15 36.77
C LYS A 484 -38.19 0.10 36.97
N THR A 485 -38.70 -0.61 37.97
CA THR A 485 -40.15 -0.80 38.20
C THR A 485 -40.68 0.03 39.37
N SER A 486 -39.80 0.46 40.28
CA SER A 486 -40.06 1.42 41.36
C SER A 486 -38.79 2.24 41.63
N PRO A 487 -38.81 3.30 42.47
CA PRO A 487 -37.61 4.07 42.79
C PRO A 487 -36.46 3.22 43.34
N SER A 488 -36.79 2.09 43.97
CA SER A 488 -35.87 1.18 44.61
C SER A 488 -35.85 -0.22 43.98
N THR A 489 -36.47 -0.47 42.82
CA THR A 489 -36.41 -1.79 42.17
C THR A 489 -35.98 -1.68 40.71
N GLU A 490 -34.84 -2.30 40.42
CA GLU A 490 -34.14 -2.31 39.14
C GLU A 490 -33.84 -3.74 38.70
N GLY A 491 -33.55 -3.93 37.43
CA GLY A 491 -33.31 -5.27 36.90
C GLY A 491 -33.08 -5.34 35.41
N TRP A 492 -33.20 -6.56 34.90
CA TRP A 492 -33.03 -6.91 33.49
C TRP A 492 -34.21 -7.73 33.01
N MET A 493 -34.67 -7.48 31.78
CA MET A 493 -35.71 -8.25 31.10
C MET A 493 -35.26 -8.68 29.70
N ASP A 494 -35.85 -9.75 29.19
CA ASP A 494 -35.64 -10.19 27.81
C ASP A 494 -36.55 -9.45 26.81
N THR A 495 -36.41 -9.78 25.52
CA THR A 495 -37.18 -9.17 24.42
C THR A 495 -38.65 -9.55 24.39
N THR A 496 -39.08 -10.55 25.17
CA THR A 496 -40.50 -10.92 25.35
C THR A 496 -41.15 -10.13 26.49
N GLY A 497 -40.36 -9.44 27.31
CA GLY A 497 -40.80 -8.75 28.51
C GLY A 497 -40.75 -9.61 29.77
N ALA A 498 -40.18 -10.82 29.70
CA ALA A 498 -39.97 -11.65 30.87
C ALA A 498 -38.80 -11.11 31.69
N PHE A 499 -39.00 -10.97 33.00
CA PHE A 499 -37.95 -10.55 33.93
C PHE A 499 -36.86 -11.63 34.01
N LEU A 500 -35.63 -11.29 33.65
CA LEU A 500 -34.45 -12.12 33.92
C LEU A 500 -34.07 -12.00 35.40
N TYR A 501 -34.12 -10.78 35.93
CA TYR A 501 -33.94 -10.48 37.34
C TYR A 501 -34.53 -9.10 37.66
N CYS A 502 -35.19 -8.91 38.80
CA CYS A 502 -35.67 -7.60 39.25
C CYS A 502 -35.76 -7.55 40.79
N ALA A 503 -35.03 -6.63 41.42
CA ALA A 503 -34.98 -6.48 42.88
C ALA A 503 -34.47 -5.09 43.27
N ALA A 504 -34.34 -4.83 44.57
CA ALA A 504 -33.67 -3.63 45.07
C ALA A 504 -32.15 -3.77 44.96
N LEU A 505 -31.62 -3.43 43.78
CA LEU A 505 -30.19 -3.43 43.50
C LEU A 505 -29.51 -2.27 44.26
N SER A 506 -28.40 -2.56 44.93
CA SER A 506 -27.54 -1.53 45.51
C SER A 506 -26.41 -1.10 44.57
N GLU A 507 -25.94 -2.02 43.71
CA GLU A 507 -24.83 -1.79 42.77
C GLU A 507 -24.85 -2.85 41.65
N TYR A 508 -24.32 -2.55 40.46
CA TYR A 508 -24.03 -3.54 39.42
C TYR A 508 -22.85 -3.11 38.52
N LYS A 509 -22.21 -4.08 37.86
CA LYS A 509 -21.07 -3.90 36.94
C LYS A 509 -21.18 -4.86 35.75
N ASP A 510 -21.08 -4.33 34.52
CA ASP A 510 -20.98 -5.14 33.31
C ASP A 510 -19.55 -5.70 33.17
N CYS A 511 -19.38 -7.02 33.02
CA CYS A 511 -18.08 -7.66 32.88
C CYS A 511 -17.52 -7.64 31.44
N GLY A 512 -18.20 -6.97 30.50
CA GLY A 512 -17.73 -6.75 29.13
C GLY A 512 -18.29 -7.73 28.10
N GLY A 513 -18.29 -7.29 26.82
CA GLY A 513 -19.01 -7.96 25.74
C GLY A 513 -18.53 -9.38 25.38
N LYS A 514 -17.27 -9.74 25.64
CA LYS A 514 -16.78 -11.12 25.45
C LYS A 514 -17.28 -12.06 26.54
N GLU A 515 -17.44 -11.56 27.76
CA GLU A 515 -17.84 -12.38 28.90
C GLU A 515 -19.34 -12.60 28.95
N LYS A 516 -20.12 -11.58 28.55
CA LYS A 516 -21.59 -11.61 28.58
C LYS A 516 -22.12 -11.90 29.99
N MET A 517 -21.55 -11.25 31.01
CA MET A 517 -21.94 -11.42 32.42
C MET A 517 -22.17 -10.05 33.06
N ILE A 518 -23.12 -9.97 34.00
CA ILE A 518 -23.32 -8.81 34.88
C ILE A 518 -23.11 -9.25 36.33
N ALA A 519 -22.24 -8.56 37.05
CA ALA A 519 -22.17 -8.67 38.51
C ALA A 519 -23.18 -7.70 39.13
N TYR A 520 -23.98 -8.15 40.09
CA TYR A 520 -24.99 -7.30 40.74
C TYR A 520 -25.04 -7.55 42.25
N LYS A 521 -25.39 -6.52 43.00
CA LYS A 521 -25.45 -6.53 44.47
C LYS A 521 -26.87 -6.23 44.96
N VAL A 522 -27.34 -7.04 45.90
CA VAL A 522 -28.61 -6.83 46.62
C VAL A 522 -28.34 -6.91 48.12
N GLY A 523 -28.70 -5.85 48.84
CA GLY A 523 -28.31 -5.70 50.24
C GLY A 523 -26.79 -5.73 50.39
N SER A 524 -26.26 -6.67 51.19
CA SER A 524 -24.83 -6.83 51.42
C SER A 524 -24.15 -7.86 50.50
N HIS A 525 -24.88 -8.55 49.62
CA HIS A 525 -24.34 -9.67 48.86
C HIS A 525 -24.33 -9.42 47.35
N TRP A 526 -23.26 -9.87 46.69
CA TRP A 526 -23.06 -9.92 45.25
C TRP A 526 -23.48 -11.28 44.67
N GLY A 527 -23.92 -11.25 43.42
CA GLY A 527 -24.23 -12.38 42.54
C GLY A 527 -23.95 -12.03 41.08
N PHE A 528 -24.24 -12.94 40.15
CA PHE A 528 -24.02 -12.71 38.72
C PHE A 528 -25.18 -13.20 37.85
N LEU A 529 -25.40 -12.50 36.74
CA LEU A 529 -26.40 -12.81 35.72
C LEU A 529 -25.70 -13.11 34.40
N ASP A 530 -26.02 -14.25 33.80
CA ASP A 530 -25.56 -14.64 32.46
C ASP A 530 -26.41 -13.98 31.36
N LYS A 531 -25.73 -13.22 30.49
CA LYS A 531 -26.31 -12.53 29.32
C LYS A 531 -26.40 -13.44 28.08
N THR A 532 -26.16 -14.74 28.17
CA THR A 532 -26.44 -15.74 27.12
C THR A 532 -27.89 -16.26 27.16
N PRO A 533 -28.43 -16.84 26.06
CA PRO A 533 -29.78 -17.41 26.03
C PRO A 533 -30.06 -18.53 27.04
N ALA A 534 -29.02 -19.15 27.62
CA ALA A 534 -29.17 -20.17 28.66
C ALA A 534 -29.50 -19.58 30.05
N ARG A 535 -29.25 -18.28 30.27
CA ARG A 535 -29.71 -17.43 31.39
C ARG A 535 -29.55 -18.05 32.81
N ALA A 536 -28.37 -18.55 33.15
CA ALA A 536 -28.10 -19.03 34.51
C ALA A 536 -27.74 -17.87 35.47
N ASN A 537 -28.32 -17.89 36.68
CA ASN A 537 -28.01 -16.94 37.75
C ASN A 537 -27.04 -17.57 38.76
N ILE A 538 -25.91 -16.92 39.00
CA ILE A 538 -25.07 -17.21 40.17
C ILE A 538 -25.66 -16.48 41.37
N LYS A 539 -26.14 -17.24 42.35
CA LYS A 539 -26.91 -16.74 43.51
C LYS A 539 -26.14 -15.66 44.29
N LEU A 540 -26.90 -14.74 44.88
CA LEU A 540 -26.42 -13.73 45.83
C LEU A 540 -25.85 -14.41 47.08
N GLN A 541 -24.53 -14.43 47.21
CA GLN A 541 -23.87 -15.08 48.36
C GLN A 541 -22.48 -14.51 48.70
N TYR A 542 -21.98 -13.54 47.93
CA TYR A 542 -20.61 -13.02 48.08
C TYR A 542 -20.58 -11.67 48.79
N GLU A 543 -19.72 -11.49 49.77
CA GLU A 543 -19.60 -10.26 50.58
C GLU A 543 -19.05 -9.08 49.75
N GLU A 544 -18.13 -9.37 48.81
CA GLU A 544 -17.40 -8.37 48.03
C GLU A 544 -17.04 -8.88 46.63
N LEU A 545 -16.94 -7.97 45.66
CA LEU A 545 -16.47 -8.24 44.29
C LEU A 545 -15.04 -7.69 44.13
N GLY A 546 -14.07 -8.57 43.91
CA GLY A 546 -12.67 -8.18 43.66
C GLY A 546 -12.41 -7.94 42.17
N GLU A 547 -12.64 -8.97 41.34
CA GLU A 547 -12.48 -8.91 39.88
C GLU A 547 -13.72 -9.51 39.20
N CYS A 548 -14.25 -8.81 38.19
CA CYS A 548 -15.34 -9.33 37.34
C CYS A 548 -14.84 -10.53 36.52
N PHE A 549 -15.76 -11.25 35.89
CA PHE A 549 -15.40 -12.31 34.95
C PHE A 549 -14.42 -11.80 33.89
N SER A 550 -13.34 -12.56 33.70
CA SER A 550 -12.34 -12.38 32.66
C SER A 550 -11.74 -13.75 32.38
N GLU A 551 -11.77 -14.19 31.12
CA GLU A 551 -11.35 -15.53 30.70
C GLU A 551 -12.14 -16.64 31.43
N GLY A 552 -13.39 -16.34 31.81
CA GLY A 552 -14.29 -17.29 32.49
C GLY A 552 -14.08 -17.44 34.00
N ILE A 553 -13.23 -16.62 34.63
CA ILE A 553 -12.96 -16.65 36.07
C ILE A 553 -13.29 -15.28 36.69
N ALA A 554 -13.93 -15.27 37.86
CA ALA A 554 -14.15 -14.08 38.68
C ALA A 554 -13.55 -14.24 40.08
N LYS A 555 -13.23 -13.12 40.75
CA LYS A 555 -12.72 -13.09 42.13
C LYS A 555 -13.71 -12.40 43.05
N VAL A 556 -14.15 -13.10 44.07
CA VAL A 556 -15.20 -12.67 45.02
C VAL A 556 -14.79 -12.97 46.45
N LYS A 557 -15.37 -12.28 47.44
CA LYS A 557 -15.14 -12.56 48.86
C LYS A 557 -16.30 -13.37 49.44
N LYS A 558 -16.02 -14.47 50.13
CA LYS A 558 -17.01 -15.34 50.78
C LYS A 558 -16.47 -15.83 52.12
N ALA A 559 -17.25 -15.65 53.19
CA ALA A 559 -16.86 -16.03 54.55
C ALA A 559 -15.48 -15.48 54.95
N GLY A 560 -15.20 -14.20 54.62
CA GLY A 560 -13.93 -13.54 54.93
C GLY A 560 -12.72 -14.01 54.11
N LYS A 561 -12.89 -14.84 53.09
CA LYS A 561 -11.80 -15.32 52.20
C LYS A 561 -12.03 -14.89 50.75
N TRP A 562 -10.94 -14.66 50.01
CA TRP A 562 -11.03 -14.45 48.56
C TRP A 562 -11.20 -15.79 47.87
N VAL A 563 -12.24 -15.92 47.05
CA VAL A 563 -12.60 -17.13 46.31
C VAL A 563 -12.63 -16.80 44.83
N TYR A 564 -11.98 -17.65 44.03
CA TYR A 564 -12.07 -17.62 42.59
C TYR A 564 -13.17 -18.58 42.15
N ILE A 565 -14.06 -18.10 41.27
CA ILE A 565 -15.23 -18.88 40.82
C ILE A 565 -15.27 -18.96 39.30
N ASN A 566 -15.84 -20.05 38.80
CA ASN A 566 -16.12 -20.22 37.38
C ASN A 566 -17.53 -19.67 37.02
N ARG A 567 -17.90 -19.74 35.74
CA ARG A 567 -19.22 -19.26 35.25
C ARG A 567 -20.43 -20.03 35.79
N ALA A 568 -20.24 -21.23 36.33
CA ALA A 568 -21.29 -21.96 37.03
C ALA A 568 -21.44 -21.52 38.49
N GLY A 569 -20.55 -20.64 38.98
CA GLY A 569 -20.48 -20.22 40.38
C GLY A 569 -19.78 -21.24 41.28
N GLU A 570 -19.13 -22.25 40.70
CA GLU A 570 -18.36 -23.25 41.44
C GLU A 570 -17.06 -22.63 41.92
N GLU A 571 -16.67 -22.96 43.16
CA GLU A 571 -15.43 -22.47 43.76
C GLU A 571 -14.23 -23.23 43.19
N ILE A 572 -13.33 -22.49 42.55
CA ILE A 572 -12.08 -23.02 41.96
C ILE A 572 -11.01 -23.14 43.05
N VAL A 573 -10.75 -22.04 43.75
CA VAL A 573 -9.76 -21.96 44.84
C VAL A 573 -10.13 -20.84 45.82
N SER A 574 -9.94 -21.10 47.11
CA SER A 574 -10.15 -20.14 48.20
C SER A 574 -8.83 -19.80 48.86
N VAL A 575 -8.56 -18.50 49.02
CA VAL A 575 -7.31 -17.93 49.51
C VAL A 575 -7.62 -17.01 50.70
N PRO A 576 -6.96 -17.22 51.85
CA PRO A 576 -7.07 -16.31 52.99
C PRO A 576 -6.69 -14.88 52.63
N GLU A 577 -7.35 -13.89 53.23
CA GLU A 577 -7.14 -12.48 52.91
C GLU A 577 -5.67 -12.03 53.07
N ASN A 578 -4.99 -12.54 54.10
CA ASN A 578 -3.57 -12.29 54.36
C ASN A 578 -2.59 -13.02 53.42
N GLN A 579 -3.08 -13.78 52.44
CA GLN A 579 -2.28 -14.48 51.42
C GLN A 579 -2.65 -14.05 49.99
N ASN A 580 -3.41 -12.97 49.84
CA ASN A 580 -3.85 -12.47 48.54
C ASN A 580 -2.67 -12.05 47.63
N ASP A 581 -1.56 -11.63 48.22
CA ASP A 581 -0.31 -11.28 47.53
C ASP A 581 0.45 -12.50 46.96
N LYS A 582 0.05 -13.72 47.33
CA LYS A 582 0.59 -14.99 46.84
C LYS A 582 -0.12 -15.56 45.61
N VAL A 583 -1.06 -14.80 45.03
CA VAL A 583 -1.86 -15.23 43.89
C VAL A 583 -1.56 -14.35 42.67
N SER A 584 -1.22 -15.00 41.55
CA SER A 584 -1.08 -14.36 40.23
C SER A 584 -2.07 -14.98 39.25
N ARG A 585 -2.51 -14.24 38.23
CA ARG A 585 -3.46 -14.73 37.21
C ARG A 585 -2.96 -14.44 35.80
N ALA A 586 -2.87 -15.47 34.97
CA ALA A 586 -2.41 -15.36 33.58
C ALA A 586 -3.11 -16.34 32.64
N GLY A 587 -3.67 -15.83 31.54
CA GLY A 587 -4.20 -16.65 30.43
C GLY A 587 -5.24 -17.67 30.89
N GLY A 588 -6.14 -17.27 31.77
CA GLY A 588 -7.18 -18.12 32.34
C GLY A 588 -6.72 -19.06 33.45
N ILE A 589 -5.49 -18.92 33.95
CA ILE A 589 -4.92 -19.75 35.03
C ILE A 589 -4.60 -18.89 36.26
N ILE A 590 -4.95 -19.41 37.44
CA ILE A 590 -4.60 -18.89 38.75
C ILE A 590 -3.39 -19.66 39.28
N TYR A 591 -2.36 -18.94 39.69
CA TYR A 591 -1.13 -19.48 40.28
C TYR A 591 -1.10 -19.10 41.76
N TYR A 592 -1.23 -20.09 42.64
CA TYR A 592 -1.23 -19.87 44.09
C TYR A 592 0.04 -20.43 44.73
N ALA A 593 0.84 -19.56 45.36
CA ALA A 593 2.12 -19.94 45.94
C ALA A 593 1.94 -20.80 47.20
N ASN A 594 2.58 -21.97 47.20
CA ASN A 594 2.63 -22.92 48.31
C ASN A 594 4.09 -23.33 48.56
N GLY A 595 4.77 -22.64 49.48
CA GLY A 595 6.20 -22.82 49.73
C GLY A 595 7.03 -22.43 48.50
N SER A 596 7.85 -23.35 48.00
CA SER A 596 8.68 -23.20 46.79
C SER A 596 8.01 -23.71 45.50
N SER A 597 6.69 -23.89 45.53
CA SER A 597 5.88 -24.39 44.42
C SER A 597 4.64 -23.55 44.22
N TYR A 598 4.01 -23.66 43.06
CA TYR A 598 2.77 -22.96 42.71
C TYR A 598 1.73 -23.96 42.25
N ASP A 599 0.60 -23.95 42.94
CA ASP A 599 -0.58 -24.69 42.51
C ASP A 599 -1.29 -23.91 41.42
N MET A 600 -1.58 -24.59 40.31
CA MET A 600 -2.23 -24.01 39.14
C MET A 600 -3.69 -24.44 39.11
N TYR A 601 -4.57 -23.47 38.89
CA TYR A 601 -6.00 -23.70 38.76
C TYR A 601 -6.53 -23.05 37.48
N ASP A 602 -7.33 -23.78 36.71
CA ASP A 602 -8.14 -23.19 35.65
C ASP A 602 -9.61 -23.10 36.08
N LYS A 603 -10.51 -22.77 35.15
CA LYS A 603 -11.96 -22.70 35.42
C LYS A 603 -12.61 -24.01 35.91
N THR A 604 -11.91 -25.13 35.80
CA THR A 604 -12.39 -26.47 36.22
C THR A 604 -11.85 -26.90 37.57
N GLY A 605 -10.85 -26.21 38.12
CA GLY A 605 -10.22 -26.54 39.39
C GLY A 605 -8.70 -26.63 39.27
N LYS A 606 -8.07 -27.36 40.19
CA LYS A 606 -6.62 -27.56 40.20
C LYS A 606 -6.20 -28.42 39.02
N ILE A 607 -5.35 -27.87 38.15
CA ILE A 607 -4.82 -28.55 36.95
C ILE A 607 -3.40 -29.08 37.13
N GLY A 608 -2.69 -28.67 38.17
CA GLY A 608 -1.36 -29.17 38.47
C GLY A 608 -0.61 -28.34 39.51
N THR A 609 0.65 -28.70 39.71
CA THR A 609 1.60 -27.95 40.54
C THR A 609 2.91 -27.82 39.78
N ILE A 610 3.46 -26.62 39.76
CA ILE A 610 4.77 -26.33 39.18
C ILE A 610 5.74 -25.94 40.29
N SER A 611 7.01 -26.33 40.19
CA SER A 611 8.01 -26.12 41.22
C SER A 611 9.38 -25.85 40.60
N GLY A 612 10.32 -25.39 41.42
CA GLY A 612 11.68 -25.06 40.97
C GLY A 612 11.83 -23.63 40.46
N PHE A 613 10.84 -22.77 40.72
CA PHE A 613 10.90 -21.35 40.43
C PHE A 613 11.23 -20.57 41.71
N SER A 614 12.13 -19.61 41.62
CA SER A 614 12.53 -18.71 42.72
C SER A 614 11.55 -17.54 42.88
N SER A 615 10.88 -17.13 41.80
CA SER A 615 9.81 -16.12 41.81
C SER A 615 8.91 -16.25 40.57
N ILE A 616 7.69 -15.73 40.69
CA ILE A 616 6.74 -15.52 39.58
C ILE A 616 6.44 -14.02 39.54
N ASP A 617 6.55 -13.40 38.35
CA ASP A 617 6.22 -11.99 38.17
C ASP A 617 4.69 -11.78 38.26
N LYS A 618 4.28 -10.65 38.83
CA LYS A 618 2.87 -10.27 38.98
C LYS A 618 2.29 -9.72 37.67
N GLU A 619 3.12 -9.17 36.77
CA GLU A 619 2.65 -8.53 35.55
C GLU A 619 2.55 -9.54 34.39
N VAL A 620 1.37 -9.62 33.79
CA VAL A 620 1.01 -10.63 32.79
C VAL A 620 0.36 -9.94 31.61
N SER A 621 0.77 -10.31 30.40
CA SER A 621 0.08 -9.89 29.18
C SER A 621 -0.04 -11.04 28.18
N ASN A 622 -1.14 -11.03 27.41
CA ASN A 622 -1.40 -11.97 26.32
C ASN A 622 -1.29 -13.47 26.69
N GLY A 623 -1.56 -13.82 27.96
CA GLY A 623 -1.55 -15.19 28.46
C GLY A 623 -0.16 -15.79 28.75
N MET A 624 0.89 -14.97 28.76
CA MET A 624 2.27 -15.36 29.09
C MET A 624 2.63 -14.93 30.51
N LEU A 625 3.21 -15.83 31.30
CA LEU A 625 3.67 -15.56 32.66
C LEU A 625 5.19 -15.64 32.74
N ILE A 626 5.86 -14.57 33.17
CA ILE A 626 7.31 -14.55 33.37
C ILE A 626 7.63 -15.13 34.76
N VAL A 627 8.58 -16.05 34.80
CA VAL A 627 8.98 -16.75 36.03
C VAL A 627 10.51 -16.86 36.08
N ASN A 628 11.10 -16.92 37.28
CA ASN A 628 12.54 -17.11 37.44
C ASN A 628 12.84 -18.52 37.95
N LYS A 629 13.80 -19.22 37.34
CA LYS A 629 14.20 -20.59 37.69
C LYS A 629 15.72 -20.66 37.77
N GLY A 630 16.25 -20.87 38.97
CA GLY A 630 17.70 -20.96 39.20
C GLY A 630 18.46 -19.65 38.94
N GLY A 631 17.80 -18.49 39.05
CA GLY A 631 18.38 -17.18 38.77
C GLY A 631 18.12 -16.68 37.34
N GLN A 632 17.65 -17.54 36.44
CA GLN A 632 17.39 -17.21 35.04
C GLN A 632 15.90 -16.97 34.77
N ALA A 633 15.60 -15.99 33.94
CA ALA A 633 14.26 -15.69 33.47
C ALA A 633 13.77 -16.73 32.43
N CYS A 634 12.50 -17.10 32.56
CA CYS A 634 11.78 -18.01 31.68
C CYS A 634 10.30 -17.61 31.60
N ALA A 635 9.54 -18.27 30.74
CA ALA A 635 8.13 -17.96 30.53
C ALA A 635 7.27 -19.22 30.48
N LEU A 636 6.08 -19.12 31.06
CA LEU A 636 5.05 -20.13 31.05
C LEU A 636 3.87 -19.67 30.20
N GLN A 637 3.32 -20.60 29.43
CA GLN A 637 2.03 -20.44 28.75
C GLN A 637 1.16 -21.63 29.11
N GLY A 638 -0.03 -21.36 29.68
CA GLY A 638 -0.90 -22.44 30.11
C GLY A 638 -0.29 -23.34 31.20
N GLY A 639 0.61 -22.80 32.04
CA GLY A 639 1.33 -23.55 33.06
C GLY A 639 2.50 -24.42 32.55
N LYS A 640 2.78 -24.40 31.25
CA LYS A 640 3.90 -25.13 30.63
C LYS A 640 5.04 -24.19 30.29
N GLU A 641 6.26 -24.64 30.52
CA GLU A 641 7.47 -23.93 30.12
C GLU A 641 7.49 -23.79 28.58
N CYS A 642 7.42 -22.55 28.11
CA CYS A 642 7.46 -22.20 26.68
C CYS A 642 8.75 -21.46 26.31
N VAL A 643 9.45 -20.94 27.32
CA VAL A 643 10.83 -20.45 27.24
C VAL A 643 11.61 -21.16 28.32
N THR A 644 12.68 -21.87 27.97
CA THR A 644 13.54 -22.55 28.93
C THR A 644 14.36 -21.53 29.73
N PRO A 645 14.73 -21.80 31.01
CA PRO A 645 15.58 -20.91 31.81
C PRO A 645 16.95 -20.76 31.14
N THR A 646 17.11 -19.66 30.43
CA THR A 646 18.26 -19.45 29.52
C THR A 646 18.79 -18.03 29.63
N TYR A 647 17.91 -17.07 29.91
CA TYR A 647 18.21 -15.64 29.89
C TYR A 647 18.38 -15.11 31.31
N ASP A 648 19.23 -14.10 31.48
CA ASP A 648 19.42 -13.42 32.76
C ASP A 648 18.19 -12.59 33.12
N ASP A 649 17.53 -12.00 32.11
CA ASP A 649 16.33 -11.18 32.30
C ASP A 649 15.42 -11.20 31.06
N MET A 650 14.13 -10.89 31.25
CA MET A 650 13.11 -10.78 30.21
C MET A 650 12.14 -9.63 30.50
N THR A 651 11.88 -8.78 29.52
CA THR A 651 10.86 -7.72 29.66
C THR A 651 9.45 -8.28 29.55
N LYS A 652 8.45 -7.53 30.05
CA LYS A 652 7.03 -7.88 29.86
C LYS A 652 6.69 -8.05 28.38
N TYR A 653 5.77 -8.96 28.09
CA TYR A 653 5.32 -9.18 26.72
C TYR A 653 4.50 -7.97 26.23
N CYS A 654 4.84 -7.41 25.07
CA CYS A 654 4.05 -6.38 24.41
C CYS A 654 3.71 -6.86 23.00
N ASN A 655 2.41 -6.95 22.70
CA ASN A 655 1.93 -7.47 21.42
C ASN A 655 2.53 -8.85 21.02
N GLY A 656 2.80 -9.70 22.01
CA GLY A 656 3.41 -11.02 21.83
C GLY A 656 4.93 -11.05 21.79
N TYR A 657 5.63 -9.91 21.80
CA TYR A 657 7.09 -9.85 21.82
C TYR A 657 7.67 -9.54 23.20
N SER A 658 8.86 -10.04 23.51
CA SER A 658 9.61 -9.74 24.73
C SER A 658 11.10 -9.63 24.39
N VAL A 659 11.79 -8.64 24.95
CA VAL A 659 13.25 -8.49 24.84
C VAL A 659 13.89 -9.29 25.95
N VAL A 660 14.93 -10.05 25.60
CA VAL A 660 15.63 -10.93 26.54
C VAL A 660 17.09 -10.54 26.65
N THR A 661 17.67 -10.71 27.84
CA THR A 661 19.06 -10.35 28.14
C THR A 661 19.86 -11.59 28.50
N ASN A 662 21.06 -11.74 27.94
CA ASN A 662 22.03 -12.77 28.30
C ASN A 662 23.42 -12.13 28.33
N GLY A 663 23.99 -11.97 29.52
CA GLY A 663 25.14 -11.11 29.79
C GLY A 663 24.85 -9.65 29.43
N ASP A 664 25.69 -9.07 28.58
CA ASP A 664 25.54 -7.71 28.05
C ASP A 664 24.74 -7.68 26.72
N LYS A 665 24.25 -8.83 26.24
CA LYS A 665 23.58 -8.95 24.93
C LYS A 665 22.07 -9.09 25.06
N LYS A 666 21.36 -8.48 24.12
CA LYS A 666 19.91 -8.48 23.98
C LYS A 666 19.47 -9.33 22.78
N GLY A 667 18.34 -10.02 22.94
CA GLY A 667 17.62 -10.78 21.92
C GLY A 667 16.13 -10.44 21.92
N LEU A 668 15.35 -11.08 21.04
CA LEU A 668 13.91 -10.84 20.90
C LEU A 668 13.16 -12.17 20.77
N LEU A 669 12.11 -12.34 21.57
CA LEU A 669 11.17 -13.46 21.48
C LEU A 669 9.82 -13.02 20.94
N TYR A 670 9.09 -13.94 20.32
CA TYR A 670 7.68 -13.83 19.95
C TYR A 670 6.91 -15.05 20.47
N TYR A 671 6.04 -14.87 21.47
CA TYR A 671 5.38 -15.95 22.22
C TYR A 671 6.35 -17.08 22.62
N GLY A 672 7.54 -16.70 23.07
CA GLY A 672 8.61 -17.61 23.49
C GLY A 672 9.49 -18.17 22.39
N GLN A 673 9.13 -17.99 21.11
CA GLN A 673 9.97 -18.38 19.99
C GLN A 673 11.06 -17.33 19.74
N VAL A 674 12.30 -17.76 19.54
CA VAL A 674 13.41 -16.86 19.23
C VAL A 674 13.20 -16.22 17.86
N VAL A 675 13.12 -14.89 17.85
CA VAL A 675 13.12 -14.07 16.63
C VAL A 675 14.54 -13.57 16.36
N LEU A 676 15.20 -13.07 17.40
CA LEU A 676 16.58 -12.60 17.38
C LEU A 676 17.35 -13.25 18.53
N GLU A 677 18.43 -13.94 18.19
CA GLU A 677 19.35 -14.50 19.19
C GLU A 677 20.01 -13.39 20.03
N PRO A 678 20.30 -13.62 21.33
CA PRO A 678 20.97 -12.62 22.16
C PRO A 678 22.42 -12.40 21.71
N LYS A 679 22.62 -11.39 20.86
CA LYS A 679 23.93 -10.96 20.38
C LYS A 679 24.04 -9.45 20.17
N TYR A 680 22.94 -8.72 20.35
CA TYR A 680 22.87 -7.28 20.08
C TYR A 680 23.17 -6.50 21.35
N GLU A 681 23.90 -5.40 21.26
CA GLU A 681 24.11 -4.48 22.39
C GLU A 681 22.80 -3.76 22.76
N LYS A 682 21.99 -3.42 21.74
CA LYS A 682 20.71 -2.71 21.89
C LYS A 682 19.70 -3.15 20.83
N ILE A 683 18.43 -3.14 21.21
CA ILE A 683 17.26 -3.31 20.33
C ILE A 683 16.29 -2.16 20.66
N LEU A 684 15.99 -1.30 19.68
CA LEU A 684 15.23 -0.05 19.82
C LEU A 684 14.10 0.07 18.78
N ASP A 685 13.02 0.80 19.11
CA ASP A 685 12.01 1.27 18.16
C ASP A 685 12.51 2.57 17.51
N PRO A 686 12.57 2.69 16.17
CA PRO A 686 13.01 3.90 15.48
C PRO A 686 12.21 5.16 15.80
N ASN A 687 10.97 5.05 16.29
CA ASN A 687 10.11 6.19 16.61
C ASN A 687 10.24 6.66 18.07
N HIS A 688 10.95 5.92 18.93
CA HIS A 688 11.07 6.21 20.35
C HIS A 688 12.54 6.18 20.76
N ALA A 689 13.06 7.33 21.15
CA ALA A 689 14.41 7.46 21.68
C ALA A 689 14.36 7.33 23.19
N ILE A 690 14.55 6.12 23.75
CA ILE A 690 15.16 5.82 25.06
C ILE A 690 15.23 4.28 25.24
N ASP A 691 16.30 3.81 25.88
CA ASP A 691 16.57 2.41 26.22
C ASP A 691 15.58 1.97 27.33
N GLY A 692 14.79 0.90 27.12
CA GLY A 692 14.43 0.04 28.26
C GLY A 692 12.97 -0.18 28.65
N ASP A 693 11.93 0.21 27.91
CA ASP A 693 10.56 -0.24 28.23
C ASP A 693 9.82 -0.88 27.04
N CYS A 694 9.32 -2.10 27.26
CA CYS A 694 8.70 -2.92 26.21
C CYS A 694 7.39 -2.31 25.68
N GLU A 695 6.74 -1.44 26.45
CA GLU A 695 5.57 -0.67 26.02
C GLU A 695 5.89 0.35 24.92
N GLU A 696 7.08 0.96 24.96
CA GLU A 696 7.51 1.94 23.96
C GLU A 696 8.08 1.26 22.71
N LEU A 697 8.76 0.13 22.88
CA LEU A 697 9.39 -0.64 21.80
C LEU A 697 8.40 -1.21 20.76
N LEU A 698 7.13 -1.44 21.16
CA LEU A 698 6.18 -2.29 20.43
C LEU A 698 4.76 -1.73 20.45
N SER A 699 4.63 -0.40 20.32
CA SER A 699 3.35 0.32 20.33
C SER A 699 2.37 -0.08 19.20
N GLY A 700 2.84 -0.79 18.17
CA GLY A 700 2.02 -1.30 17.06
C GLY A 700 1.17 -2.52 17.43
N LYS A 701 0.01 -2.72 16.80
CA LYS A 701 -0.83 -3.92 17.04
C LYS A 701 -0.08 -5.20 16.68
N VAL A 702 -0.35 -6.32 17.38
CA VAL A 702 0.21 -7.68 17.10
C VAL A 702 0.26 -8.04 15.60
N SER A 703 -0.73 -7.62 14.83
CA SER A 703 -0.87 -7.93 13.39
C SER A 703 -0.03 -7.06 12.45
N ASP A 704 0.61 -6.02 12.96
CA ASP A 704 1.26 -4.99 12.15
C ASP A 704 2.71 -5.35 11.81
N VAL A 705 3.23 -4.71 10.76
CA VAL A 705 4.65 -4.76 10.39
C VAL A 705 5.39 -3.79 11.31
N ILE A 706 6.45 -4.26 11.95
CA ILE A 706 7.24 -3.50 12.95
C ILE A 706 8.66 -3.31 12.41
N LEU A 707 9.24 -2.14 12.66
CA LEU A 707 10.63 -1.82 12.35
C LEU A 707 11.44 -1.78 13.64
N LEU A 708 12.57 -2.49 13.68
CA LEU A 708 13.49 -2.53 14.81
C LEU A 708 14.84 -1.96 14.39
N ASN A 709 15.48 -1.22 15.29
CA ASN A 709 16.86 -0.79 15.18
C ASN A 709 17.73 -1.63 16.13
N VAL A 710 18.70 -2.35 15.60
CA VAL A 710 19.59 -3.23 16.37
C VAL A 710 21.04 -2.81 16.23
N PHE A 711 21.83 -3.03 17.29
CA PHE A 711 23.25 -2.66 17.32
C PHE A 711 24.12 -3.89 17.63
N GLU A 712 25.10 -4.18 16.79
CA GLU A 712 26.04 -5.29 16.94
C GLU A 712 27.45 -4.79 16.64
N ASN A 713 28.35 -4.84 17.63
CA ASN A 713 29.74 -4.38 17.52
C ASN A 713 29.85 -2.93 17.01
N GLY A 714 29.01 -2.03 17.53
CA GLY A 714 28.94 -0.63 17.09
C GLY A 714 28.32 -0.39 15.71
N VAL A 715 27.85 -1.43 15.01
CA VAL A 715 27.16 -1.32 13.72
C VAL A 715 25.64 -1.36 13.94
N SER A 716 24.93 -0.34 13.48
CA SER A 716 23.46 -0.32 13.51
C SER A 716 22.86 -1.00 12.27
N SER A 717 21.77 -1.72 12.44
CA SER A 717 20.97 -2.30 11.34
C SER A 717 19.48 -2.13 11.59
N ARG A 718 18.69 -2.17 10.52
CA ARG A 718 17.23 -2.13 10.54
C ARG A 718 16.67 -3.52 10.24
N ILE A 719 15.78 -4.01 11.08
CA ILE A 719 15.10 -5.30 10.92
C ILE A 719 13.60 -5.04 10.81
N ILE A 720 12.98 -5.51 9.73
CA ILE A 720 11.52 -5.49 9.59
C ILE A 720 11.00 -6.85 10.03
N VAL A 721 10.07 -6.86 10.98
CA VAL A 721 9.45 -8.09 11.51
C VAL A 721 7.93 -8.03 11.45
N LYS A 722 7.30 -9.21 11.36
CA LYS A 722 5.85 -9.36 11.51
C LYS A 722 5.52 -10.71 12.11
N ALA A 723 4.68 -10.72 13.15
CA ALA A 723 4.25 -11.92 13.86
C ALA A 723 5.40 -12.93 14.14
N GLY A 724 6.52 -12.43 14.66
CA GLY A 724 7.70 -13.23 15.02
C GLY A 724 8.61 -13.64 13.87
N LYS A 725 8.31 -13.23 12.62
CA LYS A 725 9.15 -13.53 11.46
C LYS A 725 9.93 -12.30 11.01
N ILE A 726 11.22 -12.47 10.80
CA ILE A 726 12.05 -11.48 10.10
C ILE A 726 11.61 -11.47 8.63
N ILE A 727 11.13 -10.32 8.17
CA ILE A 727 10.81 -10.08 6.77
C ILE A 727 12.09 -9.76 6.01
N THR A 728 12.89 -8.81 6.53
CA THR A 728 14.18 -8.42 5.94
C THR A 728 15.06 -7.69 6.95
N THR A 729 16.36 -7.65 6.66
CA THR A 729 17.39 -6.94 7.44
C THR A 729 18.23 -6.10 6.49
N THR A 730 18.45 -4.83 6.81
CA THR A 730 19.28 -3.91 6.01
C THR A 730 20.12 -2.99 6.88
N LYS A 731 21.21 -2.47 6.31
CA LYS A 731 22.01 -1.38 6.93
C LYS A 731 21.50 0.01 6.54
N ASP A 732 20.61 0.07 5.56
CA ASP A 732 20.01 1.32 5.10
C ASP A 732 19.05 1.89 6.15
N GLU A 733 18.82 3.20 6.08
CA GLU A 733 17.71 3.81 6.81
C GLU A 733 16.38 3.33 6.20
N VAL A 734 15.41 3.02 7.07
CA VAL A 734 14.10 2.50 6.66
C VAL A 734 12.98 3.37 7.21
N ARG A 735 11.99 3.66 6.37
CA ARG A 735 10.70 4.25 6.81
C ARG A 735 9.54 3.37 6.36
N LEU A 736 8.56 3.19 7.25
CA LEU A 736 7.35 2.43 6.95
C LEU A 736 6.17 3.39 6.77
N LYS A 737 5.35 3.15 5.75
CA LYS A 737 4.08 3.86 5.52
C LYS A 737 2.95 2.85 5.33
N LYS A 738 1.98 2.88 6.23
CA LYS A 738 0.81 1.99 6.19
C LYS A 738 -0.29 2.57 5.30
N PHE A 739 -0.87 1.73 4.46
CA PHE A 739 -1.99 2.07 3.59
C PHE A 739 -3.33 1.62 4.17
N SER A 740 -4.43 2.19 3.68
CA SER A 740 -5.79 1.90 4.18
C SER A 740 -6.21 0.45 3.90
N ASN A 741 -5.73 -0.10 2.78
CA ASN A 741 -5.87 -1.51 2.40
C ASN A 741 -4.95 -2.49 3.18
N LYS A 742 -4.29 -2.03 4.26
CA LYS A 742 -3.41 -2.79 5.17
C LYS A 742 -2.04 -3.21 4.60
N TYR A 743 -1.70 -2.83 3.37
CA TYR A 743 -0.32 -2.96 2.86
C TYR A 743 0.61 -1.96 3.54
N THR A 744 1.91 -2.20 3.47
CA THR A 744 2.94 -1.30 4.02
C THR A 744 4.01 -1.04 2.98
N ALA A 745 4.17 0.23 2.58
CA ALA A 745 5.33 0.65 1.81
C ALA A 745 6.54 0.76 2.75
N PHE A 746 7.69 0.30 2.28
CA PHE A 746 8.95 0.39 3.02
C PHE A 746 9.99 1.08 2.14
N GLU A 747 10.39 2.28 2.56
CA GLU A 747 11.35 3.14 1.87
C GLU A 747 12.74 2.89 2.45
N THR A 748 13.73 2.62 1.60
CA THR A 748 15.12 2.42 1.97
C THR A 748 16.00 3.52 1.39
N ALA A 749 16.98 4.00 2.17
CA ALA A 749 17.93 5.02 1.74
C ALA A 749 19.33 4.80 2.33
N GLU A 750 20.36 4.93 1.49
CA GLU A 750 21.75 4.93 1.94
C GLU A 750 22.03 6.19 2.77
N MET A 751 22.53 6.01 4.01
CA MET A 751 23.01 7.07 4.90
C MET A 751 22.07 8.29 5.05
N GLY A 752 20.75 8.08 5.05
CA GLY A 752 19.76 9.14 5.32
C GLY A 752 19.51 10.13 4.17
N ILE A 753 20.07 9.91 2.97
CA ILE A 753 19.80 10.73 1.78
C ILE A 753 18.49 10.25 1.11
N PHE A 754 17.34 10.63 1.67
CA PHE A 754 16.03 10.18 1.17
C PHE A 754 15.66 10.71 -0.23
N ASN A 755 16.43 11.63 -0.79
CA ASN A 755 16.18 12.16 -2.15
C ASN A 755 16.35 11.10 -3.25
N ALA A 756 17.06 9.99 -2.96
CA ALA A 756 17.26 8.84 -3.83
C ALA A 756 16.69 7.53 -3.25
N ALA A 757 15.78 7.63 -2.27
CA ALA A 757 15.20 6.46 -1.61
C ALA A 757 14.46 5.56 -2.63
N LYS A 758 14.54 4.26 -2.39
CA LYS A 758 13.76 3.25 -3.13
C LYS A 758 12.66 2.71 -2.24
N THR A 759 11.49 2.47 -2.81
CA THR A 759 10.29 2.02 -2.12
C THR A 759 9.92 0.63 -2.60
N GLY A 760 9.74 -0.28 -1.65
CA GLY A 760 9.12 -1.58 -1.86
C GLY A 760 7.73 -1.66 -1.24
N LEU A 761 7.09 -2.82 -1.37
CA LEU A 761 5.75 -3.08 -0.84
C LEU A 761 5.68 -4.41 -0.07
N ILE A 762 5.15 -4.37 1.14
CA ILE A 762 4.90 -5.53 2.01
C ILE A 762 3.39 -5.77 2.09
N SER A 763 3.00 -7.02 1.87
CA SER A 763 1.62 -7.47 1.95
C SER A 763 1.09 -7.58 3.39
N PRO A 764 -0.25 -7.64 3.60
CA PRO A 764 -0.84 -7.80 4.92
C PRO A 764 -0.47 -9.11 5.65
N ASP A 765 0.07 -10.12 4.96
CA ASP A 765 0.62 -11.36 5.54
C ASP A 765 2.13 -11.30 5.79
N GLY A 766 2.81 -10.20 5.42
CA GLY A 766 4.22 -9.97 5.72
C GLY A 766 5.20 -10.44 4.65
N LYS A 767 4.75 -10.61 3.41
CA LYS A 767 5.63 -10.94 2.28
C LYS A 767 6.05 -9.65 1.58
N ILE A 768 7.31 -9.57 1.20
CA ILE A 768 7.76 -8.56 0.24
C ILE A 768 7.17 -8.97 -1.12
N VAL A 769 6.21 -8.19 -1.60
CA VAL A 769 5.61 -8.38 -2.93
C VAL A 769 6.27 -7.49 -3.97
N VAL A 770 6.97 -6.43 -3.53
CA VAL A 770 7.81 -5.57 -4.37
C VAL A 770 9.07 -5.23 -3.57
N GLU A 771 10.23 -5.63 -4.07
CA GLU A 771 11.52 -5.22 -3.52
C GLU A 771 11.75 -3.72 -3.73
N PRO A 772 12.55 -3.03 -2.88
CA PRO A 772 12.86 -1.61 -3.07
C PRO A 772 13.46 -1.31 -4.44
N TYR A 773 12.64 -0.75 -5.32
CA TYR A 773 12.99 -0.49 -6.71
C TYR A 773 12.50 0.88 -7.19
N TYR A 774 11.22 1.18 -6.95
CA TYR A 774 10.60 2.42 -7.38
C TYR A 774 11.03 3.59 -6.51
N ARG A 775 11.06 4.79 -7.07
CA ARG A 775 11.31 6.00 -6.28
C ARG A 775 10.19 6.28 -5.28
N GLN A 776 8.97 5.86 -5.61
CA GLN A 776 7.79 6.05 -4.75
C GLN A 776 6.71 5.02 -5.08
N ILE A 777 5.99 4.56 -4.05
CA ILE A 777 4.74 3.80 -4.18
C ILE A 777 3.66 4.48 -3.34
N THR A 778 2.47 4.69 -3.89
CA THR A 778 1.30 5.26 -3.20
C THR A 778 0.03 4.45 -3.45
N GLU A 779 -0.87 4.41 -2.48
CA GLU A 779 -2.18 3.78 -2.62
C GLU A 779 -3.04 4.52 -3.66
N LEU A 780 -3.64 3.78 -4.60
CA LEU A 780 -4.57 4.30 -5.61
C LEU A 780 -6.01 3.94 -5.26
N SER A 781 -6.24 2.67 -4.94
CA SER A 781 -7.54 2.12 -4.54
C SER A 781 -7.33 0.86 -3.68
N GLU A 782 -8.43 0.21 -3.26
CA GLU A 782 -8.35 -1.05 -2.51
C GLU A 782 -7.48 -2.11 -3.22
N ASN A 783 -7.44 -2.09 -4.56
CA ASN A 783 -6.80 -3.13 -5.38
C ASN A 783 -5.49 -2.72 -6.05
N TYR A 784 -5.14 -1.44 -6.07
CA TYR A 784 -4.05 -0.94 -6.90
C TYR A 784 -3.18 0.12 -6.20
N PHE A 785 -1.92 0.20 -6.61
CA PHE A 785 -0.95 1.19 -6.16
C PHE A 785 -0.36 1.92 -7.36
N VAL A 786 -0.10 3.22 -7.24
CA VAL A 786 0.72 3.96 -8.20
C VAL A 786 2.19 3.74 -7.85
N CYS A 787 3.00 3.37 -8.83
CA CYS A 787 4.47 3.31 -8.71
C CYS A 787 5.13 4.39 -9.55
N LYS A 788 6.24 4.95 -9.08
CA LYS A 788 7.00 6.00 -9.78
C LYS A 788 8.43 5.52 -10.06
N ASP A 789 8.84 5.52 -11.33
CA ASP A 789 10.17 5.08 -11.73
C ASP A 789 11.26 6.13 -11.41
N ALA A 790 12.52 5.81 -11.73
CA ALA A 790 13.65 6.72 -11.54
C ALA A 790 13.56 8.03 -12.36
N ASN A 791 12.87 8.00 -13.50
CA ASN A 791 12.66 9.15 -14.38
C ASN A 791 11.45 10.01 -13.96
N GLY A 792 10.71 9.57 -12.94
CA GLY A 792 9.51 10.25 -12.45
C GLY A 792 8.25 9.94 -13.24
N LYS A 793 8.24 8.88 -14.05
CA LYS A 793 7.03 8.37 -14.73
C LYS A 793 6.24 7.46 -13.79
N CYS A 794 4.92 7.54 -13.88
CA CYS A 794 3.97 6.79 -13.06
C CYS A 794 3.40 5.60 -13.83
N GLY A 795 3.30 4.46 -13.13
CA GLY A 795 2.64 3.22 -13.54
C GLY A 795 1.72 2.69 -12.44
N VAL A 796 1.20 1.47 -12.60
CA VAL A 796 0.27 0.83 -11.65
C VAL A 796 0.71 -0.59 -11.31
N LEU A 797 0.69 -0.89 -10.01
CA LEU A 797 0.93 -2.21 -9.44
C LEU A 797 -0.37 -2.80 -8.89
N ASP A 798 -0.54 -4.11 -9.02
CA ASP A 798 -1.59 -4.85 -8.32
C ASP A 798 -1.17 -5.32 -6.91
N LYS A 799 -2.07 -6.03 -6.21
CA LYS A 799 -1.84 -6.61 -4.88
C LYS A 799 -0.70 -7.64 -4.81
N ALA A 800 -0.35 -8.26 -5.93
CA ALA A 800 0.75 -9.20 -6.04
C ALA A 800 2.09 -8.50 -6.34
N GLY A 801 2.07 -7.18 -6.54
CA GLY A 801 3.24 -6.42 -6.96
C GLY A 801 3.52 -6.49 -8.46
N THR A 802 2.57 -6.99 -9.25
CA THR A 802 2.72 -7.08 -10.70
C THR A 802 2.47 -5.71 -11.33
N GLU A 803 3.36 -5.27 -12.21
CA GLU A 803 3.14 -4.11 -13.08
C GLU A 803 2.01 -4.40 -14.06
N VAL A 804 0.80 -3.91 -13.73
CA VAL A 804 -0.37 -3.99 -14.62
C VAL A 804 -0.44 -2.83 -15.60
N VAL A 805 0.27 -1.73 -15.30
CA VAL A 805 0.50 -0.59 -16.18
C VAL A 805 1.95 -0.16 -16.04
N VAL A 806 2.74 -0.31 -17.10
CA VAL A 806 4.15 0.09 -17.12
C VAL A 806 4.27 1.62 -16.98
N PRO A 807 5.25 2.17 -16.23
CA PRO A 807 5.39 3.61 -16.07
C PRO A 807 5.53 4.39 -17.40
N PHE A 808 4.55 5.25 -17.71
CA PHE A 808 4.53 6.04 -18.96
C PHE A 808 4.11 7.51 -18.79
N ALA A 809 3.33 7.84 -17.76
CA ALA A 809 2.68 9.14 -17.58
C ALA A 809 3.35 10.00 -16.49
N GLN A 810 3.05 11.31 -16.44
CA GLN A 810 3.55 12.20 -15.39
C GLN A 810 2.80 11.99 -14.06
N SER A 811 1.51 11.66 -14.13
CA SER A 811 0.67 11.33 -13.00
C SER A 811 -0.44 10.35 -13.43
N ILE A 812 -0.91 9.52 -12.50
CA ILE A 812 -2.07 8.64 -12.67
C ILE A 812 -3.07 8.99 -11.58
N THR A 813 -4.31 9.29 -11.95
CA THR A 813 -5.37 9.72 -11.02
C THR A 813 -6.35 8.61 -10.69
N SER A 814 -6.60 7.67 -11.60
CA SER A 814 -7.48 6.53 -11.36
C SER A 814 -7.13 5.34 -12.26
N PHE A 815 -7.49 4.14 -11.81
CA PHE A 815 -7.44 2.90 -12.57
C PHE A 815 -8.52 1.94 -12.10
N ASP A 816 -9.38 1.49 -13.02
CA ASP A 816 -10.50 0.57 -12.74
C ASP A 816 -10.20 -0.90 -13.11
N GLY A 817 -8.95 -1.21 -13.49
CA GLY A 817 -8.55 -2.52 -14.01
C GLY A 817 -8.47 -2.58 -15.55
N LYS A 818 -9.05 -1.61 -16.26
CA LYS A 818 -9.04 -1.54 -17.73
C LYS A 818 -8.55 -0.18 -18.25
N VAL A 819 -9.04 0.90 -17.64
CA VAL A 819 -8.83 2.28 -18.06
C VAL A 819 -7.97 3.01 -17.04
N VAL A 820 -6.90 3.64 -17.52
CA VAL A 820 -5.98 4.47 -16.74
C VAL A 820 -6.29 5.93 -17.06
N GLU A 821 -6.68 6.72 -16.07
CA GLU A 821 -6.73 8.17 -16.20
C GLU A 821 -5.38 8.75 -15.80
N ALA A 822 -4.72 9.43 -16.74
CA ALA A 822 -3.36 9.91 -16.55
C ALA A 822 -3.09 11.24 -17.25
N GLU A 823 -2.05 11.94 -16.79
CA GLU A 823 -1.57 13.17 -17.38
C GLU A 823 -0.31 12.90 -18.23
N LEU A 824 -0.36 13.28 -19.51
CA LEU A 824 0.75 13.17 -20.44
C LEU A 824 0.92 14.50 -21.19
N ASN A 825 2.12 15.09 -21.12
CA ASN A 825 2.43 16.39 -21.74
C ASN A 825 1.48 17.54 -21.31
N GLY A 826 0.98 17.50 -20.07
CA GLY A 826 0.05 18.49 -19.53
C GLY A 826 -1.43 18.30 -19.93
N ASP A 827 -1.74 17.29 -20.76
CA ASP A 827 -3.12 16.93 -21.10
C ASP A 827 -3.60 15.75 -20.23
N LYS A 828 -4.79 15.87 -19.65
CA LYS A 828 -5.48 14.74 -19.00
C LYS A 828 -6.16 13.86 -20.04
N MET A 829 -5.83 12.57 -20.05
CA MET A 829 -6.29 11.62 -21.05
C MET A 829 -6.60 10.25 -20.42
N CYS A 830 -7.37 9.42 -21.13
CA CYS A 830 -7.62 8.04 -20.76
C CYS A 830 -6.82 7.09 -21.67
N PHE A 831 -6.14 6.15 -21.04
CA PHE A 831 -5.28 5.16 -21.67
C PHE A 831 -5.77 3.76 -21.32
N ASN A 832 -5.52 2.80 -22.20
CA ASN A 832 -5.70 1.40 -21.81
C ASN A 832 -4.52 0.98 -20.93
N LYS A 833 -4.55 -0.25 -20.41
CA LYS A 833 -3.45 -0.80 -19.58
C LYS A 833 -2.06 -0.77 -20.25
N ASN A 834 -1.99 -0.67 -21.58
CA ASN A 834 -0.74 -0.60 -22.34
C ASN A 834 -0.25 0.84 -22.57
N GLY A 835 -0.88 1.85 -21.95
CA GLY A 835 -0.52 3.26 -22.15
C GLY A 835 -0.88 3.80 -23.54
N VAL A 836 -1.75 3.10 -24.29
CA VAL A 836 -2.24 3.58 -25.59
C VAL A 836 -3.47 4.45 -25.35
N PRO A 837 -3.46 5.73 -25.78
CA PRO A 837 -4.63 6.59 -25.70
C PRO A 837 -5.73 6.03 -26.62
N PHE A 838 -6.95 5.91 -26.13
CA PHE A 838 -8.06 5.38 -26.93
C PHE A 838 -9.36 6.18 -26.82
N LEU A 839 -9.43 7.19 -25.93
CA LEU A 839 -10.57 8.11 -25.83
C LEU A 839 -10.20 9.51 -26.39
N PRO A 840 -11.12 10.20 -27.09
CA PRO A 840 -10.91 11.59 -27.50
C PRO A 840 -10.68 12.51 -26.29
N LYS A 841 -9.92 13.60 -26.46
CA LYS A 841 -9.72 14.64 -25.43
C LYS A 841 -11.07 15.13 -24.86
N ASN A 842 -11.08 15.46 -23.56
CA ASN A 842 -12.27 15.91 -22.82
C ASN A 842 -13.43 14.89 -22.77
N SER A 843 -13.10 13.60 -22.72
CA SER A 843 -14.08 12.56 -22.42
C SER A 843 -14.14 12.35 -20.91
N GLU A 844 -15.33 12.51 -20.34
CA GLU A 844 -15.56 12.33 -18.90
C GLU A 844 -16.44 11.09 -18.71
N LEU A 845 -16.09 10.24 -17.74
CA LEU A 845 -16.93 9.10 -17.37
C LEU A 845 -18.33 9.63 -17.03
N TYR A 846 -19.34 9.12 -17.72
CA TYR A 846 -20.72 9.53 -17.52
C TYR A 846 -21.48 8.49 -16.72
N GLU A 847 -21.64 7.27 -17.26
CA GLU A 847 -22.36 6.18 -16.58
C GLU A 847 -22.08 4.82 -17.26
N ASN A 848 -21.93 3.73 -16.47
CA ASN A 848 -21.87 2.34 -16.97
C ASN A 848 -20.90 2.10 -18.14
N GLY A 849 -19.67 2.65 -18.06
CA GLY A 849 -18.67 2.50 -19.12
C GLY A 849 -18.94 3.31 -20.39
N VAL A 850 -19.88 4.26 -20.33
CA VAL A 850 -20.13 5.29 -21.36
C VAL A 850 -19.54 6.62 -20.89
N PHE A 851 -18.81 7.28 -21.78
CA PHE A 851 -18.18 8.57 -21.54
C PHE A 851 -18.87 9.64 -22.37
N LYS A 852 -19.06 10.82 -21.77
CA LYS A 852 -19.60 11.99 -22.45
C LYS A 852 -18.44 12.76 -23.06
N ASN A 853 -18.48 12.96 -24.37
CA ASN A 853 -17.49 13.75 -25.09
C ASN A 853 -18.04 15.14 -25.43
N LYS A 854 -17.25 16.20 -25.21
CA LYS A 854 -17.63 17.58 -25.54
C LYS A 854 -16.70 18.17 -26.61
N LYS A 855 -17.28 18.69 -27.69
CA LYS A 855 -16.60 19.40 -28.78
C LYS A 855 -17.46 20.55 -29.26
N ASN A 856 -16.90 21.76 -29.40
CA ASN A 856 -17.60 22.95 -29.91
C ASN A 856 -18.96 23.23 -29.24
N ASN A 857 -19.04 23.08 -27.91
CA ASN A 857 -20.29 23.19 -27.12
C ASN A 857 -21.42 22.21 -27.51
N LYS A 858 -21.10 21.17 -28.27
CA LYS A 858 -21.95 20.01 -28.52
C LYS A 858 -21.45 18.81 -27.72
N PHE A 859 -22.34 17.86 -27.52
CA PHE A 859 -22.10 16.66 -26.73
C PHE A 859 -22.37 15.40 -27.55
N GLY A 860 -21.58 14.37 -27.28
CA GLY A 860 -21.67 13.01 -27.81
C GLY A 860 -21.43 11.97 -26.71
N LEU A 861 -21.57 10.69 -27.05
CA LEU A 861 -21.30 9.53 -26.18
C LEU A 861 -20.29 8.60 -26.86
N VAL A 862 -19.34 8.09 -26.09
CA VAL A 862 -18.40 7.01 -26.50
C VAL A 862 -18.45 5.88 -25.47
N ASP A 863 -18.17 4.64 -25.86
CA ASP A 863 -18.03 3.53 -24.91
C ASP A 863 -16.60 3.36 -24.37
N GLU A 864 -16.43 2.40 -23.47
CA GLU A 864 -15.16 1.95 -22.87
C GLU A 864 -14.09 1.49 -23.87
N LYS A 865 -14.42 1.33 -25.16
CA LYS A 865 -13.47 1.01 -26.23
C LYS A 865 -13.17 2.22 -27.12
N GLY A 866 -13.76 3.38 -26.81
CA GLY A 866 -13.67 4.61 -27.60
C GLY A 866 -14.55 4.63 -28.84
N TYR A 867 -15.49 3.68 -28.98
CA TYR A 867 -16.44 3.70 -30.08
C TYR A 867 -17.51 4.77 -29.84
N ILE A 868 -17.70 5.66 -30.83
CA ILE A 868 -18.77 6.65 -30.80
C ILE A 868 -20.11 5.93 -30.81
N LYS A 869 -20.86 6.13 -29.73
CA LYS A 869 -22.27 5.75 -29.60
C LYS A 869 -23.17 6.87 -30.12
N LEU A 870 -22.88 8.10 -29.72
CA LEU A 870 -23.54 9.30 -30.23
C LEU A 870 -22.49 10.31 -30.63
N TYR A 871 -22.52 10.75 -31.88
CA TYR A 871 -21.60 11.79 -32.32
C TYR A 871 -21.92 13.13 -31.64
N THR A 872 -20.90 13.98 -31.58
CA THR A 872 -20.91 15.25 -30.85
C THR A 872 -21.71 16.34 -31.58
N ASN A 873 -23.04 16.19 -31.64
CA ASN A 873 -23.98 17.08 -32.36
C ASN A 873 -25.13 17.64 -31.50
N TYR A 874 -25.24 17.19 -30.24
CA TYR A 874 -26.39 17.54 -29.40
C TYR A 874 -26.05 18.70 -28.46
N GLY A 875 -26.98 19.63 -28.28
CA GLY A 875 -26.78 20.75 -27.35
C GLY A 875 -26.72 20.30 -25.89
N LYS A 876 -27.34 19.16 -25.59
CA LYS A 876 -27.33 18.50 -24.27
C LYS A 876 -27.58 17.00 -24.45
N ILE A 877 -26.94 16.19 -23.61
CA ILE A 877 -27.21 14.76 -23.45
C ILE A 877 -27.45 14.49 -21.96
N SER A 878 -28.53 13.76 -21.66
CA SER A 878 -28.95 13.31 -20.32
C SER A 878 -29.73 12.00 -20.39
N GLY A 879 -30.05 11.41 -19.24
CA GLY A 879 -30.99 10.26 -19.15
C GLY A 879 -30.55 9.08 -20.01
N VAL A 880 -29.27 8.70 -19.88
CA VAL A 880 -28.64 7.64 -20.67
C VAL A 880 -28.97 6.30 -20.02
N LYS A 881 -29.82 5.51 -20.66
CA LYS A 881 -30.28 4.21 -20.12
C LYS A 881 -30.75 3.29 -21.24
N ASP A 882 -30.48 1.99 -21.12
CA ASP A 882 -30.88 0.95 -22.09
C ASP A 882 -30.55 1.32 -23.55
N LYS A 883 -29.30 1.73 -23.80
CA LYS A 883 -28.80 2.15 -25.12
C LYS A 883 -29.64 3.27 -25.77
N SER A 884 -30.19 4.14 -24.93
CA SER A 884 -31.00 5.28 -25.33
C SER A 884 -30.55 6.51 -24.55
N ALA A 885 -30.62 7.68 -25.18
CA ALA A 885 -30.28 8.94 -24.51
C ALA A 885 -31.33 10.02 -24.81
N VAL A 886 -31.60 10.84 -23.80
CA VAL A 886 -32.36 12.08 -23.96
C VAL A 886 -31.42 13.14 -24.52
N VAL A 887 -31.77 13.70 -25.68
CA VAL A 887 -30.92 14.65 -26.40
C VAL A 887 -31.66 15.92 -26.76
N LEU A 888 -30.96 17.06 -26.66
CA LEU A 888 -31.46 18.37 -27.10
C LEU A 888 -30.97 18.65 -28.52
N LYS A 889 -31.90 18.80 -29.47
CA LYS A 889 -31.64 19.16 -30.87
C LYS A 889 -32.69 20.16 -31.34
N ASN A 890 -32.26 21.27 -31.94
CA ASN A 890 -33.13 22.36 -32.42
C ASN A 890 -34.13 22.84 -31.35
N ASP A 891 -33.63 23.11 -30.14
CA ASP A 891 -34.41 23.60 -28.98
C ASP A 891 -35.56 22.70 -28.51
N LYS A 892 -35.57 21.43 -28.94
CA LYS A 892 -36.50 20.41 -28.49
C LYS A 892 -35.77 19.16 -28.02
N TYR A 893 -36.34 18.49 -27.04
CA TYR A 893 -35.85 17.22 -26.51
C TYR A 893 -36.50 16.04 -27.24
N GLY A 894 -35.68 15.04 -27.55
CA GLY A 894 -36.09 13.74 -28.09
C GLY A 894 -35.30 12.61 -27.45
N VAL A 895 -35.59 11.38 -27.86
CA VAL A 895 -34.92 10.16 -27.39
C VAL A 895 -34.32 9.44 -28.59
N VAL A 896 -33.01 9.25 -28.58
CA VAL A 896 -32.26 8.57 -29.64
C VAL A 896 -31.75 7.23 -29.15
N LYS A 897 -31.81 6.20 -30.01
CA LYS A 897 -31.17 4.90 -29.77
C LYS A 897 -29.75 4.91 -30.34
N TYR A 898 -28.80 4.32 -29.63
CA TYR A 898 -27.38 4.28 -30.02
C TYR A 898 -26.72 2.91 -29.86
#